data_AF-R5TIN4-F1
#
_entry.id   AF-R5TIN4-F1
#
_cell.length_a   1.000
_cell.length_b   1.000
_cell.length_c   1.000
_cell.angle_alpha   90.00
_cell.angle_beta   90.00
_cell.angle_gamma   90.00
#
_symmetry.space_group_name_H-M   'P 1'
#
loop_
_entity.id
_entity.type
_entity.pdbx_description
1 polymer ?
#
loop_
_entity_poly.entity_id
_entity_poly.type
_entity_poly.pdbx_seq_one_letter_code
_entity_poly.pdbx_strand_id
1 'polypeptide(L)'
;MILLAVFIVALFTFSKLTNHETKDLTTDLAAPTLPVVYFEDNGHPLNELHGYVEEMSVISMRDTITPLPENGKLSLRIDPYDNKIKEVSFQIRSLNGDRLVQDGNVQVSGDKTAVTGTISVENLLEEQTEYQLILQVTAGEQTSYYYTRIMEVGKSQIDACVDFVEEFHAITMNKERQSELSSYMEPSSAADNTTLQKVTINNSLSQACWGDFVGTEVTTPVVSIKEMNDDYQVILLEYIMSSVGDSGNSEYYNVEEYYRVRVGAEKIYLLSFERTMEEIFRGEGDQISKDMIDLGIRSENVSYKTNETGNVICFVQQGELWSYNQIENNLTRVFSFRSQEGMDIRENYQEHDIRILRVDEGGSLDFVVYGYMNCGEHEGQVGVSVCHYDGVTNTVEEMLFVPTTLSYEIVKEQIGKLMYVSDSGVFYLTVSNQVYRIQMDSRKAEVYIDGLKSDMLVNSEDGRYIAWSEDGTTMHVTDLEKGESFDIHANENQLLKPLGFLGSDCIYGWGYRTDIFSTQTQTDTLALSQVLIVDTSDSAHSVLKTYETPGIYVTGIRIQDGSIYLSRVMKNGDIYVDTTEDTIMNRDLQEKDQVHIDTVVSDVKQKEVVLKLLEETSGSTPKTLIPKLIENEEPNTLEIKNLNASSAYYVYAKGKVVLATDDMAAAVQSADANKGVVIGNNLLYVWRLGQSQTQEPLTIE
;
A
#
# COMPACT_ATOMS: atom_id res chain seq x y z
N MET A 1 -44.94 -44.10 -19.83
CA MET A 1 -45.41 -42.99 -20.70
C MET A 1 -45.71 -41.71 -19.93
N ILE A 2 -46.50 -41.75 -18.85
CA ILE A 2 -46.80 -40.54 -18.05
C ILE A 2 -45.53 -39.92 -17.42
N LEU A 3 -44.64 -40.74 -16.84
CA LEU A 3 -43.36 -40.28 -16.29
C LEU A 3 -42.41 -39.65 -17.33
N LEU A 4 -42.41 -40.17 -18.56
CA LEU A 4 -41.59 -39.63 -19.65
C LEU A 4 -42.13 -38.27 -20.11
N ALA A 5 -43.45 -38.11 -20.16
CA ALA A 5 -44.09 -36.84 -20.50
C ALA A 5 -43.87 -35.79 -19.39
N VAL A 6 -43.94 -36.18 -18.12
CA VAL A 6 -43.63 -35.27 -16.99
C VAL A 6 -42.17 -34.85 -17.02
N PHE A 7 -41.25 -35.76 -17.33
CA PHE A 7 -39.82 -35.45 -17.45
C PHE A 7 -39.54 -34.48 -18.61
N ILE A 8 -40.16 -34.67 -19.78
CA ILE A 8 -39.99 -33.77 -20.94
C ILE A 8 -40.60 -32.39 -20.67
N VAL A 9 -41.77 -32.33 -20.02
CA VAL A 9 -42.40 -31.05 -19.65
C VAL A 9 -41.56 -30.34 -18.59
N ALA A 10 -41.03 -31.06 -17.60
CA ALA A 10 -40.12 -30.51 -16.59
C ALA A 10 -38.83 -29.96 -17.22
N LEU A 11 -38.24 -30.68 -18.18
CA LEU A 11 -37.08 -30.23 -18.96
C LEU A 11 -37.36 -28.97 -19.77
N PHE A 12 -38.53 -28.89 -20.42
CA PHE A 12 -38.92 -27.69 -21.16
C PHE A 12 -39.24 -26.51 -20.24
N THR A 13 -39.83 -26.75 -19.06
CA THR A 13 -40.07 -25.68 -18.08
C THR A 13 -38.79 -25.21 -17.39
N PHE A 14 -37.87 -26.12 -17.03
CA PHE A 14 -36.55 -25.76 -16.52
C PHE A 14 -35.74 -25.05 -17.59
N SER A 15 -35.71 -25.56 -18.82
CA SER A 15 -35.04 -24.89 -19.94
C SER A 15 -35.61 -23.49 -20.20
N LYS A 16 -36.92 -23.25 -20.00
CA LYS A 16 -37.52 -21.91 -20.15
C LYS A 16 -37.35 -20.99 -18.93
N LEU A 17 -37.21 -21.52 -17.72
CA LEU A 17 -36.89 -20.74 -16.51
C LEU A 17 -35.39 -20.41 -16.43
N THR A 18 -34.54 -21.29 -16.95
CA THR A 18 -33.08 -21.13 -16.98
C THR A 18 -32.60 -20.42 -18.25
N ASN A 19 -33.36 -20.44 -19.36
CA ASN A 19 -33.20 -19.50 -20.49
C ASN A 19 -34.11 -18.26 -20.32
N HIS A 20 -33.92 -17.49 -19.25
CA HIS A 20 -33.85 -16.05 -19.53
C HIS A 20 -32.57 -15.87 -20.35
N GLU A 21 -32.63 -15.08 -21.42
CA GLU A 21 -31.48 -14.81 -22.29
C GLU A 21 -30.23 -14.58 -21.45
N THR A 22 -29.37 -15.59 -21.31
CA THR A 22 -28.01 -15.42 -20.82
C THR A 22 -27.32 -14.65 -21.91
N LYS A 23 -27.44 -13.33 -21.85
CA LYS A 23 -26.41 -12.46 -22.38
C LYS A 23 -25.11 -12.99 -21.79
N ASP A 24 -24.12 -13.19 -22.65
CA ASP A 24 -22.76 -13.39 -22.20
C ASP A 24 -22.36 -12.07 -21.51
N LEU A 25 -22.60 -11.99 -20.19
CA LEU A 25 -22.29 -10.82 -19.35
C LEU A 25 -20.85 -10.93 -18.84
N THR A 26 -19.96 -11.52 -19.64
CA THR A 26 -18.56 -11.68 -19.26
C THR A 26 -17.66 -10.98 -20.27
N THR A 27 -16.67 -10.25 -19.75
CA THR A 27 -15.77 -9.43 -20.55
C THR A 27 -14.32 -9.57 -20.08
N ASP A 28 -13.39 -9.09 -20.89
CA ASP A 28 -11.99 -8.90 -20.49
C ASP A 28 -11.81 -7.52 -19.87
N LEU A 29 -10.83 -7.38 -18.97
CA LEU A 29 -10.47 -6.07 -18.43
C LEU A 29 -10.01 -5.14 -19.58
N ALA A 30 -10.60 -3.95 -19.66
CA ALA A 30 -10.26 -2.98 -20.70
C ALA A 30 -8.83 -2.42 -20.50
N ALA A 31 -8.11 -2.19 -21.59
CA ALA A 31 -6.79 -1.56 -21.56
C ALA A 31 -6.88 -0.08 -21.13
N PRO A 32 -5.83 0.49 -20.52
CA PRO A 32 -5.82 1.89 -20.11
C PRO A 32 -5.95 2.84 -21.30
N THR A 33 -6.71 3.91 -21.09
CA THR A 33 -7.05 4.94 -22.07
C THR A 33 -6.52 6.31 -21.69
N LEU A 34 -6.16 6.58 -20.44
CA LEU A 34 -5.73 7.91 -20.01
C LEU A 34 -4.30 8.25 -20.52
N PRO A 35 -4.05 9.51 -20.89
CA PRO A 35 -2.70 10.00 -21.19
C PRO A 35 -1.81 10.02 -19.94
N VAL A 36 -0.48 9.99 -20.16
CA VAL A 36 0.53 10.24 -19.13
C VAL A 36 1.15 11.62 -19.35
N VAL A 37 1.40 12.36 -18.28
CA VAL A 37 1.99 13.71 -18.33
C VAL A 37 3.36 13.71 -17.66
N TYR A 38 4.32 14.38 -18.29
CA TYR A 38 5.64 14.64 -17.75
C TYR A 38 5.89 16.14 -17.74
N PHE A 39 6.64 16.62 -16.75
CA PHE A 39 7.36 17.87 -16.89
C PHE A 39 8.72 17.63 -17.53
N GLU A 40 9.34 18.67 -18.07
CA GLU A 40 10.67 18.53 -18.67
C GLU A 40 11.60 19.64 -18.17
N ASP A 41 12.82 19.25 -17.83
CA ASP A 41 13.93 20.18 -17.63
C ASP A 41 15.08 19.82 -18.58
N ASN A 42 15.54 20.80 -19.37
CA ASN A 42 16.57 20.63 -20.40
C ASN A 42 16.36 19.43 -21.36
N GLY A 43 15.11 18.98 -21.55
CA GLY A 43 14.75 17.83 -22.39
C GLY A 43 14.78 16.47 -21.68
N HIS A 44 15.04 16.45 -20.37
CA HIS A 44 14.92 15.28 -19.51
C HIS A 44 13.51 15.23 -18.91
N PRO A 45 12.80 14.09 -18.99
CA PRO A 45 11.49 13.92 -18.38
C PRO A 45 11.62 13.91 -16.85
N LEU A 46 10.80 14.72 -16.20
CA LEU A 46 10.65 14.82 -14.76
C LEU A 46 9.18 14.55 -14.39
N ASN A 47 8.97 13.98 -13.21
CA ASN A 47 7.69 13.80 -12.55
C ASN A 47 6.65 13.17 -13.51
N GLU A 48 6.69 11.85 -13.67
CA GLU A 48 5.63 11.11 -14.35
C GLU A 48 4.31 11.23 -13.57
N LEU A 49 3.27 11.76 -14.20
CA LEU A 49 1.97 11.98 -13.60
C LEU A 49 0.89 11.14 -14.30
N HIS A 50 0.10 10.45 -13.49
CA HIS A 50 -1.06 9.68 -13.90
C HIS A 50 -2.35 10.47 -13.68
N GLY A 51 -3.35 10.24 -14.54
CA GLY A 51 -4.54 11.07 -14.64
C GLY A 51 -5.69 10.57 -13.78
N TYR A 52 -6.33 11.45 -13.03
CA TYR A 52 -7.53 11.15 -12.25
C TYR A 52 -8.77 11.58 -13.03
N VAL A 53 -9.83 10.77 -13.09
CA VAL A 53 -11.07 11.15 -13.80
C VAL A 53 -12.03 12.00 -12.96
N GLU A 54 -11.75 12.11 -11.67
CA GLU A 54 -12.44 12.99 -10.72
C GLU A 54 -11.46 13.99 -10.11
N GLU A 55 -11.98 15.14 -9.68
CA GLU A 55 -11.16 16.13 -8.97
C GLU A 55 -10.86 15.60 -7.57
N MET A 56 -9.57 15.37 -7.29
CA MET A 56 -9.07 14.86 -6.04
C MET A 56 -9.05 15.96 -4.98
N SER A 57 -9.09 15.56 -3.72
CA SER A 57 -8.86 16.47 -2.61
C SER A 57 -7.44 17.02 -2.70
N VAL A 58 -7.30 18.33 -2.89
CA VAL A 58 -5.97 18.97 -3.06
C VAL A 58 -5.06 18.69 -1.86
N ILE A 59 -5.63 18.58 -0.66
CA ILE A 59 -4.89 18.28 0.57
C ILE A 59 -4.41 16.82 0.67
N SER A 60 -4.83 15.93 -0.22
CA SER A 60 -4.29 14.57 -0.33
C SER A 60 -3.25 14.41 -1.43
N MET A 61 -3.20 15.34 -2.39
CA MET A 61 -2.35 15.24 -3.59
C MET A 61 -1.02 15.97 -3.40
N ARG A 62 -0.08 15.39 -2.64
CA ARG A 62 1.25 15.99 -2.39
C ARG A 62 2.31 15.55 -3.40
N ASP A 63 2.40 14.25 -3.63
CA ASP A 63 3.36 13.54 -4.49
C ASP A 63 4.67 14.29 -4.85
N THR A 64 4.80 14.83 -6.06
CA THR A 64 6.04 15.41 -6.61
C THR A 64 6.13 16.94 -6.49
N ILE A 65 7.33 17.48 -6.67
CA ILE A 65 7.61 18.92 -6.84
C ILE A 65 8.25 19.13 -8.22
N THR A 66 7.62 19.91 -9.08
CA THR A 66 8.19 20.41 -10.33
C THR A 66 8.91 21.74 -10.06
N PRO A 67 10.24 21.80 -10.23
CA PRO A 67 10.99 23.04 -10.03
C PRO A 67 10.60 24.10 -11.05
N LEU A 68 10.30 25.31 -10.59
CA LEU A 68 10.02 26.46 -11.45
C LEU A 68 11.33 27.22 -11.76
N PRO A 69 11.80 27.22 -13.02
CA PRO A 69 13.01 27.93 -13.40
C PRO A 69 12.86 29.45 -13.28
N GLU A 70 13.97 30.18 -13.21
CA GLU A 70 13.99 31.65 -13.10
C GLU A 70 13.25 32.39 -14.24
N ASN A 71 13.06 31.73 -15.38
CA ASN A 71 12.32 32.28 -16.52
C ASN A 71 10.79 32.21 -16.35
N GLY A 72 10.29 31.62 -15.26
CA GLY A 72 8.88 31.45 -14.94
C GLY A 72 8.14 30.50 -15.88
N LYS A 73 8.83 29.56 -16.55
CA LYS A 73 8.22 28.67 -17.55
C LYS A 73 8.44 27.21 -17.21
N LEU A 74 7.34 26.47 -17.18
CA LEU A 74 7.34 25.01 -17.05
C LEU A 74 7.07 24.38 -18.42
N SER A 75 7.96 23.52 -18.87
CA SER A 75 7.76 22.71 -20.06
C SER A 75 7.04 21.42 -19.67
N LEU A 76 6.05 21.02 -20.46
CA LEU A 76 5.34 19.76 -20.27
C LEU A 76 5.31 18.94 -21.55
N ARG A 77 5.27 17.62 -21.38
CA ARG A 77 5.05 16.62 -22.41
C ARG A 77 3.89 15.72 -21.99
N ILE A 78 3.01 15.40 -22.93
CA ILE A 78 1.86 14.53 -22.75
C ILE A 78 2.00 13.40 -23.76
N ASP A 79 2.02 12.17 -23.28
CA ASP A 79 2.01 10.97 -24.10
C ASP A 79 0.54 10.52 -24.26
N PRO A 80 -0.09 10.71 -25.45
CA PRO A 80 -1.54 10.59 -25.58
C PRO A 80 -2.08 9.16 -25.73
N TYR A 81 -1.22 8.18 -26.04
CA TYR A 81 -1.62 6.79 -26.32
C TYR A 81 -2.77 6.67 -27.33
N ASP A 82 -2.54 7.19 -28.53
CA ASP A 82 -3.51 7.26 -29.64
C ASP A 82 -4.75 8.16 -29.39
N ASN A 83 -4.87 8.79 -28.22
CA ASN A 83 -5.88 9.81 -28.00
C ASN A 83 -5.55 11.14 -28.69
N LYS A 84 -6.61 11.89 -29.01
CA LYS A 84 -6.49 13.27 -29.46
C LYS A 84 -6.67 14.22 -28.28
N ILE A 85 -5.59 14.91 -27.91
CA ILE A 85 -5.63 16.01 -26.93
C ILE A 85 -6.38 17.20 -27.53
N LYS A 86 -7.50 17.59 -26.91
CA LYS A 86 -8.35 18.70 -27.35
C LYS A 86 -8.01 20.01 -26.65
N GLU A 87 -7.80 19.94 -25.34
CA GLU A 87 -7.57 21.10 -24.48
C GLU A 87 -6.67 20.70 -23.32
N VAL A 88 -5.81 21.63 -22.92
CA VAL A 88 -5.01 21.54 -21.71
C VAL A 88 -5.15 22.87 -20.97
N SER A 89 -5.54 22.81 -19.71
CA SER A 89 -5.61 23.97 -18.82
C SER A 89 -4.90 23.67 -17.50
N PHE A 90 -4.63 24.70 -16.71
CA PHE A 90 -3.96 24.56 -15.43
C PHE A 90 -4.53 25.49 -14.37
N GLN A 91 -4.36 25.12 -13.11
CA GLN A 91 -4.58 25.95 -11.94
C GLN A 91 -3.38 25.86 -11.00
N ILE A 92 -2.92 27.01 -10.51
CA ILE A 92 -1.94 27.13 -9.43
C ILE A 92 -2.68 27.61 -8.18
N ARG A 93 -2.59 26.86 -7.09
CA ARG A 93 -3.26 27.15 -5.82
C ARG A 93 -2.28 27.13 -4.65
N SER A 94 -2.63 27.75 -3.54
CA SER A 94 -1.97 27.49 -2.26
C SER A 94 -2.01 25.99 -1.94
N LEU A 95 -1.05 25.49 -1.16
CA LEU A 95 -0.98 24.06 -0.79
C LEU A 95 -2.28 23.51 -0.20
N ASN A 96 -2.98 24.31 0.61
CA ASN A 96 -4.25 23.94 1.21
C ASN A 96 -5.47 24.04 0.26
N GLY A 97 -5.28 24.48 -1.00
CA GLY A 97 -6.32 24.61 -2.02
C GLY A 97 -7.18 25.89 -1.96
N ASP A 98 -7.14 26.64 -0.85
CA ASP A 98 -8.06 27.75 -0.59
C ASP A 98 -7.89 28.97 -1.52
N ARG A 99 -6.65 29.27 -1.92
CA ARG A 99 -6.32 30.46 -2.71
C ARG A 99 -5.92 30.05 -4.13
N LEU A 100 -6.74 30.39 -5.12
CA LEU A 100 -6.32 30.39 -6.52
C LEU A 100 -5.31 31.52 -6.75
N VAL A 101 -4.12 31.16 -7.23
CA VAL A 101 -3.03 32.09 -7.55
C VAL A 101 -3.06 32.45 -9.02
N GLN A 102 -3.21 31.45 -9.88
CA GLN A 102 -3.25 31.62 -11.34
C GLN A 102 -4.01 30.47 -11.99
N ASP A 103 -4.69 30.71 -13.10
CA ASP A 103 -5.23 29.70 -13.99
C ASP A 103 -5.04 30.10 -15.45
N GLY A 104 -5.20 29.14 -16.36
CA GLY A 104 -5.15 29.45 -17.79
C GLY A 104 -5.11 28.22 -18.69
N ASN A 105 -5.12 28.48 -20.00
CA ASN A 105 -5.02 27.44 -21.02
C ASN A 105 -3.57 27.32 -21.52
N VAL A 106 -3.13 26.08 -21.74
CA VAL A 106 -1.82 25.77 -22.30
C VAL A 106 -1.95 25.56 -23.79
N GLN A 107 -1.19 26.32 -24.58
CA GLN A 107 -1.05 26.03 -26.00
C GLN A 107 -0.16 24.81 -26.17
N VAL A 108 -0.70 23.76 -26.76
CA VAL A 108 0.01 22.50 -26.99
C VAL A 108 0.15 22.19 -28.47
N SER A 109 1.23 21.51 -28.83
CA SER A 109 1.50 21.07 -30.19
C SER A 109 2.20 19.72 -30.20
N GLY A 110 1.96 18.90 -31.21
CA GLY A 110 2.56 17.59 -31.31
C GLY A 110 1.70 16.65 -32.14
N ASP A 111 1.90 15.35 -31.95
CA ASP A 111 1.19 14.29 -32.64
C ASP A 111 0.67 13.23 -31.67
N LYS A 112 0.34 12.04 -32.19
CA LYS A 112 -0.21 10.95 -31.39
C LYS A 112 0.81 10.24 -30.48
N THR A 113 2.10 10.51 -30.64
CA THR A 113 3.17 9.95 -29.80
C THR A 113 3.55 10.86 -28.65
N ALA A 114 3.62 12.17 -28.89
CA ALA A 114 3.94 13.15 -27.87
C ALA A 114 3.34 14.52 -28.24
N VAL A 115 2.78 15.18 -27.24
CA VAL A 115 2.24 16.54 -27.30
C VAL A 115 2.97 17.39 -26.27
N THR A 116 3.55 18.51 -26.68
CA THR A 116 4.31 19.39 -25.79
C THR A 116 3.64 20.74 -25.61
N GLY A 117 3.89 21.37 -24.47
CA GLY A 117 3.35 22.68 -24.11
C GLY A 117 4.24 23.45 -23.14
N THR A 118 3.90 24.70 -22.90
CA THR A 118 4.61 25.54 -21.92
C THR A 118 3.63 26.34 -21.08
N ILE A 119 3.72 26.20 -19.76
CA ILE A 119 2.99 27.01 -18.79
C ILE A 119 3.85 28.23 -18.46
N SER A 120 3.29 29.43 -18.59
CA SER A 120 3.94 30.66 -18.14
C SER A 120 3.36 31.05 -16.78
N VAL A 121 4.16 30.89 -15.73
CA VAL A 121 3.82 31.26 -14.37
C VAL A 121 4.09 32.76 -14.20
N GLU A 122 3.08 33.49 -13.76
CA GLU A 122 3.22 34.91 -13.45
C GLU A 122 4.06 35.09 -12.18
N ASN A 123 4.70 36.26 -12.02
CA ASN A 123 5.50 36.59 -10.85
C ASN A 123 4.60 36.89 -9.63
N LEU A 124 3.89 35.86 -9.16
CA LEU A 124 2.91 35.86 -8.08
C LEU A 124 3.26 34.87 -6.96
N LEU A 125 4.29 34.05 -7.16
CA LEU A 125 4.74 33.08 -6.17
C LEU A 125 5.64 33.75 -5.13
N GLU A 126 5.50 33.32 -3.88
CA GLU A 126 6.37 33.75 -2.79
C GLU A 126 7.64 32.89 -2.80
N GLU A 127 8.81 33.50 -2.57
CA GLU A 127 10.09 32.77 -2.51
C GLU A 127 10.01 31.62 -1.49
N GLN A 128 10.61 30.47 -1.83
CA GLN A 128 10.67 29.29 -0.94
C GLN A 128 9.30 28.76 -0.49
N THR A 129 8.24 29.08 -1.23
CA THR A 129 6.87 28.64 -0.94
C THR A 129 6.41 27.67 -2.02
N GLU A 130 5.81 26.56 -1.58
CA GLU A 130 5.21 25.57 -2.47
C GLU A 130 3.78 25.95 -2.82
N TYR A 131 3.38 25.60 -4.05
CA TYR A 131 2.02 25.75 -4.55
C TYR A 131 1.59 24.46 -5.23
N GLN A 132 0.30 24.18 -5.23
CA GLN A 132 -0.27 23.07 -5.98
C GLN A 132 -0.46 23.49 -7.43
N LEU A 133 -0.03 22.64 -8.37
CA LEU A 133 -0.29 22.76 -9.80
C LEU A 133 -1.20 21.60 -10.22
N ILE A 134 -2.39 21.96 -10.67
CA ILE A 134 -3.40 21.01 -11.16
C ILE A 134 -3.52 21.23 -12.66
N LEU A 135 -3.18 20.21 -13.45
CA LEU A 135 -3.42 20.20 -14.89
C LEU A 135 -4.74 19.50 -15.19
N GLN A 136 -5.48 20.04 -16.16
CA GLN A 136 -6.65 19.39 -16.72
C GLN A 136 -6.34 19.09 -18.18
N VAL A 137 -6.39 17.81 -18.56
CA VAL A 137 -6.16 17.36 -19.95
C VAL A 137 -7.44 16.75 -20.47
N THR A 138 -8.00 17.34 -21.52
CA THR A 138 -9.17 16.79 -22.19
C THR A 138 -8.74 15.97 -23.40
N ALA A 139 -8.86 14.65 -23.30
CA ALA A 139 -8.60 13.68 -24.35
C ALA A 139 -9.93 13.08 -24.83
N GLY A 140 -10.30 13.33 -26.09
CA GLY A 140 -11.62 12.91 -26.56
C GLY A 140 -12.75 13.61 -25.78
N GLU A 141 -13.64 12.86 -25.12
CA GLU A 141 -14.70 13.42 -24.27
C GLU A 141 -14.36 13.38 -22.78
N GLN A 142 -13.28 12.69 -22.41
CA GLN A 142 -12.82 12.56 -21.03
C GLN A 142 -11.90 13.73 -20.67
N THR A 143 -12.08 14.28 -19.47
CA THR A 143 -11.11 15.19 -18.86
C THR A 143 -10.48 14.49 -17.67
N SER A 144 -9.16 14.51 -17.59
CA SER A 144 -8.40 13.97 -16.47
C SER A 144 -7.58 15.08 -15.78
N TYR A 145 -7.36 14.90 -14.48
CA TYR A 145 -6.66 15.82 -13.61
C TYR A 145 -5.30 15.25 -13.23
N TYR A 146 -4.25 16.06 -13.26
CA TYR A 146 -2.89 15.66 -12.88
C TYR A 146 -2.35 16.64 -11.85
N TYR A 147 -1.67 16.12 -10.83
CA TYR A 147 -1.29 16.90 -9.66
C TYR A 147 0.22 16.86 -9.44
N THR A 148 0.80 18.01 -9.16
CA THR A 148 2.17 18.15 -8.66
C THR A 148 2.25 19.43 -7.84
N ARG A 149 3.31 19.62 -7.07
CA ARG A 149 3.64 20.90 -6.46
C ARG A 149 4.61 21.67 -7.32
N ILE A 150 4.66 22.98 -7.18
CA ILE A 150 5.67 23.85 -7.80
C ILE A 150 6.31 24.74 -6.75
N MET A 151 7.59 25.02 -6.92
CA MET A 151 8.35 25.98 -6.13
C MET A 151 9.45 26.56 -7.00
N GLU A 152 9.75 27.85 -6.84
CA GLU A 152 10.92 28.48 -7.46
C GLU A 152 12.21 27.77 -7.05
N VAL A 153 13.10 27.49 -8.03
CA VAL A 153 14.38 26.80 -7.78
C VAL A 153 15.23 27.50 -6.71
N GLY A 154 15.23 28.84 -6.68
CA GLY A 154 15.97 29.62 -5.69
C GLY A 154 17.42 29.16 -5.53
N LYS A 155 17.79 28.72 -4.33
CA LYS A 155 19.14 28.21 -3.99
C LYS A 155 19.22 26.70 -3.86
N SER A 156 18.16 25.96 -4.23
CA SER A 156 18.08 24.51 -4.05
C SER A 156 19.19 23.76 -4.78
N GLN A 157 19.69 24.31 -5.89
CA GLN A 157 20.65 23.63 -6.79
C GLN A 157 20.14 22.26 -7.24
N ILE A 158 18.82 22.15 -7.43
CA ILE A 158 18.15 20.90 -7.79
C ILE A 158 18.70 20.27 -9.06
N ASP A 159 19.00 21.07 -10.09
CA ASP A 159 19.57 20.59 -11.37
C ASP A 159 20.86 19.80 -11.15
N ALA A 160 21.79 20.32 -10.33
CA ALA A 160 23.04 19.64 -10.00
C ALA A 160 22.83 18.34 -9.20
N CYS A 161 21.75 18.28 -8.41
CA CYS A 161 21.35 17.07 -7.69
C CYS A 161 20.74 16.02 -8.62
N VAL A 162 19.93 16.44 -9.60
CA VAL A 162 19.37 15.56 -10.63
C VAL A 162 20.49 14.97 -11.49
N ASP A 163 21.39 15.81 -12.02
CA ASP A 163 22.57 15.37 -12.78
C ASP A 163 23.39 14.33 -12.00
N PHE A 164 23.59 14.56 -10.69
CA PHE A 164 24.33 13.62 -9.84
C PHE A 164 23.61 12.28 -9.68
N VAL A 165 22.28 12.29 -9.53
CA VAL A 165 21.48 11.07 -9.37
C VAL A 165 21.47 10.26 -10.65
N GLU A 166 21.23 10.90 -11.81
CA GLU A 166 21.28 10.25 -13.11
C GLU A 166 22.68 9.65 -13.37
N GLU A 167 23.75 10.38 -13.05
CA GLU A 167 25.12 9.89 -13.20
C GLU A 167 25.44 8.74 -12.24
N PHE A 168 25.00 8.82 -10.98
CA PHE A 168 25.17 7.74 -10.01
C PHE A 168 24.48 6.47 -10.52
N HIS A 169 23.23 6.59 -10.96
CA HIS A 169 22.46 5.50 -11.55
C HIS A 169 23.18 4.90 -12.76
N ALA A 170 23.62 5.72 -13.71
CA ALA A 170 24.37 5.28 -14.89
C ALA A 170 25.67 4.53 -14.53
N ILE A 171 26.34 4.93 -13.44
CA ILE A 171 27.52 4.20 -12.94
C ILE A 171 27.11 2.84 -12.35
N THR A 172 25.98 2.72 -11.63
CA THR A 172 25.54 1.42 -11.10
C THR A 172 25.31 0.39 -12.21
N MET A 173 24.85 0.85 -13.37
CA MET A 173 24.61 0.04 -14.57
C MET A 173 25.89 -0.29 -15.36
N ASN A 174 27.04 0.28 -14.99
CA ASN A 174 28.31 0.09 -15.69
C ASN A 174 29.41 -0.46 -14.77
N LYS A 175 29.63 -1.78 -14.85
CA LYS A 175 30.65 -2.50 -14.04
C LYS A 175 32.07 -1.96 -14.19
N GLU A 176 32.44 -1.36 -15.33
CA GLU A 176 33.79 -0.77 -15.52
C GLU A 176 34.00 0.50 -14.69
N ARG A 177 32.90 1.20 -14.37
CA ARG A 177 32.88 2.48 -13.65
C ARG A 177 32.62 2.32 -12.15
N GLN A 178 32.29 1.12 -11.67
CA GLN A 178 31.95 0.82 -10.27
C GLN A 178 32.89 1.47 -9.24
N SER A 179 34.20 1.53 -9.50
CA SER A 179 35.17 2.12 -8.57
C SER A 179 34.94 3.61 -8.28
N GLU A 180 34.26 4.34 -9.17
CA GLU A 180 33.90 5.76 -9.02
C GLU A 180 32.94 5.97 -7.82
N LEU A 181 32.11 4.98 -7.48
CA LEU A 181 31.16 5.08 -6.35
C LEU A 181 31.82 4.88 -4.98
N SER A 182 33.09 4.45 -4.93
CA SER A 182 33.78 4.11 -3.67
C SER A 182 33.83 5.26 -2.66
N SER A 183 33.78 6.51 -3.14
CA SER A 183 33.83 7.70 -2.29
C SER A 183 32.47 8.15 -1.74
N TYR A 184 31.39 7.54 -2.21
CA TYR A 184 30.00 7.86 -1.84
C TYR A 184 29.34 6.76 -0.98
N MET A 185 29.70 5.50 -1.22
CA MET A 185 29.16 4.38 -0.45
C MET A 185 29.80 4.31 0.95
N GLU A 186 29.04 3.82 1.92
CA GLU A 186 29.45 3.68 3.33
C GLU A 186 29.29 2.22 3.82
N PRO A 187 30.00 1.23 3.22
CA PRO A 187 29.78 -0.17 3.53
C PRO A 187 29.93 -0.50 5.02
N SER A 188 28.97 -1.25 5.57
CA SER A 188 28.95 -1.67 6.97
C SER A 188 28.85 -3.19 7.08
N SER A 189 29.46 -3.77 8.11
CA SER A 189 29.35 -5.20 8.41
C SER A 189 27.94 -5.62 8.86
N ALA A 190 27.06 -4.66 9.18
CA ALA A 190 25.68 -4.91 9.55
C ALA A 190 24.72 -4.99 8.35
N ALA A 191 25.16 -4.58 7.15
CA ALA A 191 24.32 -4.60 5.96
C ALA A 191 24.23 -6.03 5.36
N ASP A 192 23.03 -6.44 4.95
CA ASP A 192 22.80 -7.72 4.28
C ASP A 192 23.30 -7.64 2.83
N ASN A 193 24.46 -8.24 2.56
CA ASN A 193 25.04 -8.34 1.21
C ASN A 193 24.73 -9.70 0.55
N THR A 194 23.62 -10.34 0.92
CA THR A 194 23.17 -11.61 0.33
C THR A 194 21.91 -11.46 -0.53
N THR A 195 21.44 -10.23 -0.76
CA THR A 195 20.24 -9.95 -1.54
C THR A 195 20.42 -8.75 -2.47
N LEU A 196 19.71 -8.77 -3.59
CA LEU A 196 19.52 -7.65 -4.50
C LEU A 196 18.18 -6.93 -4.29
N GLN A 197 17.27 -7.49 -3.48
CA GLN A 197 15.95 -6.95 -3.23
C GLN A 197 15.99 -5.57 -2.59
N LYS A 198 16.89 -5.36 -1.62
CA LYS A 198 17.09 -4.07 -0.96
C LYS A 198 18.57 -3.78 -0.80
N VAL A 199 19.04 -2.75 -1.48
CA VAL A 199 20.43 -2.30 -1.44
C VAL A 199 20.47 -0.86 -0.94
N THR A 200 21.25 -0.59 0.09
CA THR A 200 21.39 0.73 0.70
C THR A 200 22.80 1.29 0.55
N ILE A 201 23.00 2.55 0.94
CA ILE A 201 24.33 3.17 1.05
C ILE A 201 25.31 2.35 1.91
N ASN A 202 24.81 1.50 2.81
CA ASN A 202 25.64 0.68 3.68
C ASN A 202 25.99 -0.70 3.11
N ASN A 203 25.48 -1.05 1.94
CA ASN A 203 25.85 -2.26 1.23
C ASN A 203 27.19 -2.09 0.50
N SER A 204 27.77 -3.21 0.07
CA SER A 204 29.00 -3.23 -0.70
C SER A 204 28.83 -2.57 -2.08
N LEU A 205 29.95 -2.10 -2.65
CA LEU A 205 29.97 -1.60 -4.03
C LEU A 205 29.48 -2.65 -5.04
N SER A 206 29.68 -3.93 -4.76
CA SER A 206 29.19 -5.02 -5.61
C SER A 206 27.66 -4.99 -5.66
N GLN A 207 27.00 -4.88 -4.51
CA GLN A 207 25.54 -4.84 -4.46
C GLN A 207 24.98 -3.55 -5.07
N ALA A 208 25.63 -2.41 -4.83
CA ALA A 208 25.24 -1.16 -5.50
C ALA A 208 25.25 -1.31 -7.03
N CYS A 209 26.20 -2.08 -7.58
CA CYS A 209 26.33 -2.34 -9.03
C CYS A 209 25.83 -3.74 -9.45
N TRP A 210 24.73 -4.20 -8.83
CA TRP A 210 23.95 -5.39 -9.23
C TRP A 210 24.64 -6.75 -9.06
N GLY A 211 25.82 -6.81 -8.45
CA GLY A 211 26.56 -8.06 -8.29
C GLY A 211 26.78 -8.77 -9.62
N ASP A 212 26.35 -10.02 -9.72
CA ASP A 212 26.43 -10.81 -10.95
C ASP A 212 25.16 -10.75 -11.81
N PHE A 213 24.10 -10.08 -11.33
CA PHE A 213 22.88 -9.86 -12.09
C PHE A 213 23.16 -9.04 -13.36
N VAL A 214 22.55 -9.47 -14.46
CA VAL A 214 22.65 -8.82 -15.78
C VAL A 214 21.25 -8.50 -16.26
N GLY A 215 20.85 -7.25 -16.09
CA GLY A 215 19.56 -6.76 -16.57
C GLY A 215 19.68 -5.66 -17.62
N THR A 216 18.59 -5.43 -18.32
CA THR A 216 18.41 -4.36 -19.31
C THR A 216 17.19 -3.53 -18.94
N GLU A 217 17.33 -2.21 -18.97
CA GLU A 217 16.22 -1.28 -18.74
C GLU A 217 15.20 -1.40 -19.87
N VAL A 218 13.95 -1.67 -19.49
CA VAL A 218 12.80 -1.76 -20.40
C VAL A 218 12.16 -0.39 -20.57
N THR A 219 12.11 0.39 -19.48
CA THR A 219 11.66 1.78 -19.47
C THR A 219 12.80 2.71 -19.09
N THR A 220 12.74 3.95 -19.56
CA THR A 220 13.69 5.00 -19.15
C THR A 220 13.43 5.37 -17.69
N PRO A 221 14.45 5.44 -16.83
CA PRO A 221 14.31 5.99 -15.48
C PRO A 221 13.79 7.43 -15.53
N VAL A 222 12.68 7.69 -14.84
CA VAL A 222 12.10 9.03 -14.75
C VAL A 222 12.38 9.59 -13.35
N VAL A 223 12.88 10.82 -13.31
CA VAL A 223 13.22 11.52 -12.08
C VAL A 223 11.94 12.05 -11.42
N SER A 224 11.71 11.65 -10.18
CA SER A 224 10.62 12.13 -9.33
C SER A 224 11.18 12.91 -8.15
N ILE A 225 10.99 14.23 -8.14
CA ILE A 225 11.48 15.08 -7.04
C ILE A 225 10.41 15.11 -5.94
N LYS A 226 10.71 14.57 -4.75
CA LYS A 226 9.74 14.49 -3.64
C LYS A 226 9.91 15.61 -2.62
N GLU A 227 11.15 16.06 -2.40
CA GLU A 227 11.47 17.21 -1.54
C GLU A 227 12.50 18.12 -2.22
N MET A 228 12.24 19.43 -2.20
CA MET A 228 13.13 20.47 -2.71
C MET A 228 13.32 21.58 -1.68
N ASN A 229 14.54 21.83 -1.21
CA ASN A 229 14.86 22.93 -0.29
C ASN A 229 16.35 23.30 -0.34
N ASP A 230 16.77 24.31 0.42
CA ASP A 230 18.17 24.77 0.43
C ASP A 230 19.17 23.81 1.11
N ASP A 231 18.69 22.85 1.94
CA ASP A 231 19.54 21.98 2.77
C ASP A 231 19.78 20.60 2.16
N TYR A 232 18.79 20.00 1.50
CA TYR A 232 18.88 18.70 0.84
C TYR A 232 17.73 18.49 -0.14
N GLN A 233 17.93 17.61 -1.12
CA GLN A 233 16.89 17.13 -2.03
C GLN A 233 16.57 15.66 -1.78
N VAL A 234 15.32 15.29 -2.06
CA VAL A 234 14.89 13.88 -2.12
C VAL A 234 14.40 13.59 -3.53
N ILE A 235 15.04 12.61 -4.17
CA ILE A 235 14.80 12.22 -5.56
C ILE A 235 14.54 10.72 -5.60
N LEU A 236 13.53 10.29 -6.35
CA LEU A 236 13.30 8.90 -6.73
C LEU A 236 13.57 8.69 -8.22
N LEU A 237 14.07 7.51 -8.58
CA LEU A 237 14.03 6.97 -9.94
C LEU A 237 13.18 5.70 -9.93
N GLU A 238 12.23 5.59 -10.84
CA GLU A 238 11.39 4.41 -11.02
C GLU A 238 11.51 3.91 -12.46
N TYR A 239 11.72 2.60 -12.62
CA TYR A 239 11.88 1.98 -13.92
C TYR A 239 11.69 0.46 -13.86
N ILE A 240 11.52 -0.14 -15.03
CA ILE A 240 11.39 -1.59 -15.19
C ILE A 240 12.68 -2.13 -15.75
N MET A 241 13.22 -3.14 -15.09
CA MET A 241 14.32 -3.95 -15.60
C MET A 241 13.80 -5.27 -16.16
N SER A 242 14.53 -5.82 -17.13
CA SER A 242 14.35 -7.19 -17.60
C SER A 242 15.64 -7.99 -17.48
N SER A 243 15.53 -9.29 -17.25
CA SER A 243 16.62 -10.26 -17.40
C SER A 243 16.16 -11.50 -18.15
N VAL A 244 17.12 -12.30 -18.59
CA VAL A 244 16.85 -13.64 -19.12
C VAL A 244 17.00 -14.63 -17.97
N GLY A 245 15.90 -15.29 -17.60
CA GLY A 245 15.89 -16.31 -16.55
C GLY A 245 16.64 -17.58 -16.95
N ASP A 246 16.85 -18.47 -15.98
CA ASP A 246 17.60 -19.73 -16.18
C ASP A 246 16.95 -20.64 -17.23
N SER A 247 15.63 -20.57 -17.39
CA SER A 247 14.87 -21.33 -18.40
C SER A 247 14.84 -20.65 -19.78
N GLY A 248 15.41 -19.46 -19.91
CA GLY A 248 15.48 -18.66 -21.14
C GLY A 248 14.27 -17.73 -21.36
N ASN A 249 13.33 -17.68 -20.42
CA ASN A 249 12.20 -16.75 -20.40
C ASN A 249 12.63 -15.33 -20.01
N SER A 250 11.83 -14.33 -20.40
CA SER A 250 12.04 -12.94 -19.96
C SER A 250 11.41 -12.73 -18.59
N GLU A 251 12.19 -12.22 -17.65
CA GLU A 251 11.76 -11.83 -16.32
C GLU A 251 11.74 -10.32 -16.22
N TYR A 252 10.83 -9.76 -15.43
CA TYR A 252 10.67 -8.32 -15.28
C TYR A 252 10.70 -7.93 -13.80
N TYR A 253 11.25 -6.76 -13.51
CA TYR A 253 11.44 -6.28 -12.15
C TYR A 253 11.07 -4.81 -12.08
N ASN A 254 10.23 -4.45 -11.11
CA ASN A 254 10.01 -3.07 -10.73
C ASN A 254 11.17 -2.62 -9.84
N VAL A 255 11.82 -1.51 -10.23
CA VAL A 255 12.93 -0.93 -9.49
C VAL A 255 12.60 0.48 -9.07
N GLU A 256 12.83 0.77 -7.79
CA GLU A 256 12.76 2.10 -7.20
C GLU A 256 14.12 2.41 -6.58
N GLU A 257 14.74 3.52 -6.97
CA GLU A 257 15.95 4.05 -6.34
C GLU A 257 15.63 5.37 -5.64
N TYR A 258 15.89 5.43 -4.34
CA TYR A 258 15.75 6.58 -3.48
C TYR A 258 17.11 7.22 -3.20
N TYR A 259 17.15 8.54 -3.35
CA TYR A 259 18.33 9.37 -3.12
C TYR A 259 17.98 10.52 -2.18
N ARG A 260 18.82 10.70 -1.15
CA ARG A 260 18.87 11.94 -0.37
C ARG A 260 20.22 12.60 -0.58
N VAL A 261 20.24 13.77 -1.19
CA VAL A 261 21.47 14.43 -1.64
C VAL A 261 21.55 15.86 -1.14
N ARG A 262 22.78 16.35 -0.93
CA ARG A 262 23.04 17.74 -0.55
C ARG A 262 24.24 18.28 -1.30
N VAL A 263 24.12 19.47 -1.86
CA VAL A 263 25.27 20.17 -2.43
C VAL A 263 26.10 20.81 -1.32
N GLY A 264 27.37 20.46 -1.24
CA GLY A 264 28.35 21.08 -0.36
C GLY A 264 29.27 22.06 -1.09
N ALA A 265 30.15 22.72 -0.34
CA ALA A 265 31.06 23.72 -0.91
C ALA A 265 32.08 23.16 -1.92
N GLU A 266 32.47 21.89 -1.76
CA GLU A 266 33.50 21.25 -2.61
C GLU A 266 32.97 20.07 -3.44
N LYS A 267 31.87 19.44 -3.00
CA LYS A 267 31.27 18.28 -3.67
C LYS A 267 29.80 18.09 -3.26
N ILE A 268 29.09 17.27 -4.02
CA ILE A 268 27.78 16.74 -3.64
C ILE A 268 27.97 15.60 -2.64
N TYR A 269 27.11 15.55 -1.62
CA TYR A 269 27.06 14.51 -0.61
C TYR A 269 25.83 13.64 -0.83
N LEU A 270 26.05 12.33 -0.98
CA LEU A 270 25.00 11.32 -0.89
C LEU A 270 24.76 11.02 0.59
N LEU A 271 23.64 11.48 1.13
CA LEU A 271 23.27 11.28 2.53
C LEU A 271 22.53 9.97 2.75
N SER A 272 21.83 9.48 1.72
CA SER A 272 21.15 8.20 1.73
C SER A 272 20.95 7.72 0.30
N PHE A 273 21.11 6.41 0.12
CA PHE A 273 20.77 5.67 -1.09
C PHE A 273 20.04 4.41 -0.65
N GLU A 274 18.94 4.10 -1.33
CA GLU A 274 18.20 2.84 -1.18
C GLU A 274 17.64 2.44 -2.54
N ARG A 275 17.91 1.22 -3.00
CA ARG A 275 17.27 0.62 -4.16
C ARG A 275 16.45 -0.57 -3.73
N THR A 276 15.21 -0.64 -4.17
CA THR A 276 14.40 -1.86 -4.10
C THR A 276 14.19 -2.45 -5.48
N MET A 277 14.27 -3.77 -5.58
CA MET A 277 14.03 -4.54 -6.79
C MET A 277 13.02 -5.63 -6.48
N GLU A 278 11.92 -5.68 -7.21
CA GLU A 278 10.82 -6.62 -6.99
C GLU A 278 10.43 -7.32 -8.29
N GLU A 279 10.47 -8.64 -8.31
CA GLU A 279 10.14 -9.46 -9.47
C GLU A 279 8.63 -9.47 -9.74
N ILE A 280 8.26 -9.27 -11.00
CA ILE A 280 6.88 -9.42 -11.47
C ILE A 280 6.66 -10.90 -11.75
N PHE A 281 5.81 -11.54 -10.94
CA PHE A 281 5.47 -12.94 -11.12
C PHE A 281 4.62 -13.14 -12.38
N ARG A 282 5.04 -14.04 -13.27
CA ARG A 282 4.36 -14.30 -14.55
C ARG A 282 3.77 -15.71 -14.63
N GLY A 283 4.08 -16.58 -13.67
CA GLY A 283 3.64 -17.97 -13.67
C GLY A 283 4.26 -18.78 -14.81
N GLU A 284 5.47 -18.41 -15.22
CA GLU A 284 6.20 -19.01 -16.34
C GLU A 284 7.47 -19.73 -15.88
N GLY A 285 8.03 -20.59 -16.74
CA GLY A 285 9.27 -21.30 -16.45
C GLY A 285 9.14 -22.26 -15.26
N ASP A 286 10.11 -22.19 -14.36
CA ASP A 286 10.22 -23.06 -13.18
C ASP A 286 9.68 -22.41 -11.89
N GLN A 287 8.92 -21.30 -12.01
CA GLN A 287 8.34 -20.57 -10.85
C GLN A 287 7.39 -21.42 -10.00
N ILE A 288 6.86 -22.53 -10.54
CA ILE A 288 6.10 -23.52 -9.78
C ILE A 288 6.81 -24.86 -9.88
N SER A 289 7.24 -25.37 -8.73
CA SER A 289 7.92 -26.66 -8.62
C SER A 289 7.13 -27.63 -7.73
N LYS A 290 7.75 -28.76 -7.36
CA LYS A 290 7.07 -29.81 -6.58
C LYS A 290 6.71 -29.36 -5.18
N ASP A 291 7.59 -28.60 -4.53
CA ASP A 291 7.52 -28.26 -3.11
C ASP A 291 7.57 -26.75 -2.85
N MET A 292 7.56 -25.92 -3.90
CA MET A 292 7.57 -24.46 -3.73
C MET A 292 6.99 -23.69 -4.91
N ILE A 293 6.46 -22.51 -4.59
CA ILE A 293 6.20 -21.40 -5.50
C ILE A 293 7.35 -20.41 -5.34
N ASP A 294 8.09 -20.16 -6.40
CA ASP A 294 9.18 -19.19 -6.42
C ASP A 294 8.63 -17.80 -6.77
N LEU A 295 8.72 -16.88 -5.81
CA LEU A 295 8.29 -15.49 -5.97
C LEU A 295 9.44 -14.57 -6.42
N GLY A 296 10.64 -15.13 -6.60
CA GLY A 296 11.81 -14.42 -7.10
C GLY A 296 12.38 -13.40 -6.11
N ILE A 297 13.02 -12.36 -6.65
CA ILE A 297 13.58 -11.26 -5.85
C ILE A 297 12.42 -10.39 -5.34
N ARG A 298 12.08 -10.48 -4.05
CA ARG A 298 11.02 -9.68 -3.42
C ARG A 298 11.21 -9.56 -1.92
N SER A 299 10.51 -8.62 -1.27
CA SER A 299 10.50 -8.55 0.19
C SER A 299 9.99 -9.85 0.84
N GLU A 300 10.63 -10.29 1.93
CA GLU A 300 10.19 -11.45 2.72
C GLU A 300 8.79 -11.25 3.36
N ASN A 301 8.25 -10.03 3.36
CA ASN A 301 6.86 -9.75 3.79
C ASN A 301 5.85 -10.12 2.69
N VAL A 302 5.53 -11.41 2.56
CA VAL A 302 4.57 -11.93 1.57
C VAL A 302 3.14 -11.84 2.10
N SER A 303 2.25 -11.20 1.34
CA SER A 303 0.80 -11.27 1.58
C SER A 303 0.25 -12.52 0.89
N TYR A 304 -0.10 -13.53 1.68
CA TYR A 304 -0.69 -14.77 1.18
C TYR A 304 -1.73 -15.33 2.16
N LYS A 305 -2.63 -16.18 1.65
CA LYS A 305 -3.63 -16.91 2.42
C LYS A 305 -3.85 -18.27 1.78
N THR A 306 -4.10 -19.28 2.60
CA THR A 306 -4.49 -20.61 2.11
C THR A 306 -5.92 -20.92 2.54
N ASN A 307 -6.53 -21.90 1.88
CA ASN A 307 -7.69 -22.58 2.45
C ASN A 307 -7.28 -23.45 3.66
N GLU A 308 -8.25 -24.05 4.36
CA GLU A 308 -8.00 -24.84 5.58
C GLU A 308 -7.12 -26.06 5.29
N THR A 309 -7.30 -26.68 4.12
CA THR A 309 -6.52 -27.84 3.71
C THR A 309 -5.17 -27.52 3.06
N GLY A 310 -4.82 -26.24 2.87
CA GLY A 310 -3.50 -25.81 2.39
C GLY A 310 -3.20 -26.10 0.90
N ASN A 311 -4.17 -26.57 0.13
CA ASN A 311 -4.01 -26.97 -1.27
C ASN A 311 -4.40 -25.88 -2.28
N VAL A 312 -5.06 -24.81 -1.81
CA VAL A 312 -5.28 -23.57 -2.55
C VAL A 312 -4.46 -22.48 -1.88
N ILE A 313 -3.47 -21.96 -2.60
CA ILE A 313 -2.55 -20.93 -2.12
C ILE A 313 -2.80 -19.66 -2.91
N CYS A 314 -3.27 -18.60 -2.23
CA CYS A 314 -3.46 -17.30 -2.84
C CYS A 314 -2.39 -16.33 -2.34
N PHE A 315 -1.78 -15.56 -3.23
CA PHE A 315 -0.71 -14.61 -2.88
C PHE A 315 -0.74 -13.35 -3.74
N VAL A 316 -0.33 -12.23 -3.16
CA VAL A 316 -0.19 -10.94 -3.83
C VAL A 316 1.27 -10.70 -4.20
N GLN A 317 1.50 -10.35 -5.46
CA GLN A 317 2.81 -9.96 -5.97
C GLN A 317 2.66 -8.74 -6.88
N GLN A 318 3.35 -7.64 -6.56
CA GLN A 318 3.44 -6.45 -7.42
C GLN A 318 2.06 -5.99 -7.95
N GLY A 319 1.06 -5.87 -7.06
CA GLY A 319 -0.29 -5.43 -7.43
C GLY A 319 -1.10 -6.44 -8.25
N GLU A 320 -0.73 -7.73 -8.24
CA GLU A 320 -1.49 -8.84 -8.83
C GLU A 320 -1.86 -9.87 -7.77
N LEU A 321 -3.02 -10.49 -7.95
CA LEU A 321 -3.48 -11.61 -7.12
C LEU A 321 -3.41 -12.91 -7.91
N TRP A 322 -2.70 -13.88 -7.34
CA TRP A 322 -2.54 -15.21 -7.90
C TRP A 322 -3.16 -16.26 -6.99
N SER A 323 -3.73 -17.32 -7.56
CA SER A 323 -4.25 -18.49 -6.86
C SER A 323 -3.68 -19.75 -7.49
N TYR A 324 -3.00 -20.57 -6.70
CA TYR A 324 -2.50 -21.88 -7.11
C TYR A 324 -3.34 -22.99 -6.46
N ASN A 325 -4.07 -23.75 -7.28
CA ASN A 325 -4.80 -24.94 -6.86
C ASN A 325 -3.98 -26.19 -7.18
N GLN A 326 -3.44 -26.83 -6.14
CA GLN A 326 -2.58 -28.01 -6.27
C GLN A 326 -3.33 -29.25 -6.80
N ILE A 327 -4.61 -29.42 -6.44
CA ILE A 327 -5.40 -30.59 -6.85
C ILE A 327 -5.63 -30.59 -8.35
N GLU A 328 -6.04 -29.45 -8.90
CA GLU A 328 -6.32 -29.29 -10.32
C GLU A 328 -5.06 -28.95 -11.13
N ASN A 329 -3.98 -28.59 -10.45
CA ASN A 329 -2.75 -28.05 -11.01
C ASN A 329 -2.99 -26.83 -11.91
N ASN A 330 -3.84 -25.91 -11.44
CA ASN A 330 -4.18 -24.66 -12.09
C ASN A 330 -3.52 -23.49 -11.37
N LEU A 331 -2.89 -22.59 -12.12
CA LEU A 331 -2.37 -21.33 -11.63
C LEU A 331 -3.21 -20.19 -12.23
N THR A 332 -4.03 -19.55 -11.42
CA THR A 332 -4.93 -18.50 -11.89
C THR A 332 -4.37 -17.14 -11.53
N ARG A 333 -4.21 -16.25 -12.51
CA ARG A 333 -4.01 -14.83 -12.27
C ARG A 333 -5.37 -14.19 -12.03
N VAL A 334 -5.82 -14.25 -10.78
CA VAL A 334 -7.17 -13.87 -10.35
C VAL A 334 -7.45 -12.39 -10.65
N PHE A 335 -6.49 -11.53 -10.36
CA PHE A 335 -6.58 -10.10 -10.66
C PHE A 335 -5.24 -9.54 -11.11
N SER A 336 -5.25 -8.73 -12.16
CA SER A 336 -4.12 -7.89 -12.57
C SER A 336 -4.61 -6.81 -13.53
N PHE A 337 -4.09 -5.59 -13.38
CA PHE A 337 -4.22 -4.55 -14.40
C PHE A 337 -3.30 -4.77 -15.61
N ARG A 338 -2.24 -5.58 -15.45
CA ARG A 338 -1.28 -5.84 -16.51
C ARG A 338 -1.80 -6.85 -17.51
N SER A 339 -1.65 -6.49 -18.77
CA SER A 339 -1.72 -7.41 -19.88
C SER A 339 -0.70 -8.56 -19.74
N GLN A 340 -0.97 -9.67 -20.44
CA GLN A 340 -0.05 -10.81 -20.45
C GLN A 340 1.25 -10.49 -21.21
N GLU A 341 1.18 -9.63 -22.22
CA GLU A 341 2.29 -9.32 -23.10
C GLU A 341 2.76 -7.86 -22.95
N GLY A 342 4.06 -7.67 -22.82
CA GLY A 342 4.66 -6.35 -22.72
C GLY A 342 4.59 -5.74 -21.32
N MET A 343 4.99 -4.46 -21.25
CA MET A 343 5.06 -3.64 -20.05
C MET A 343 4.59 -2.23 -20.41
N ASP A 344 3.29 -1.96 -20.27
CA ASP A 344 2.75 -0.60 -20.33
C ASP A 344 2.86 0.03 -18.93
N ILE A 345 3.47 1.21 -18.84
CA ILE A 345 3.65 1.95 -17.58
C ILE A 345 2.31 2.30 -16.91
N ARG A 346 1.25 2.48 -17.70
CA ARG A 346 -0.10 2.80 -17.20
C ARG A 346 -0.72 1.61 -16.48
N GLU A 347 -0.47 0.40 -16.97
CA GLU A 347 -0.92 -0.84 -16.32
C GLU A 347 -0.05 -1.18 -15.10
N ASN A 348 1.21 -0.77 -15.11
CA ASN A 348 2.21 -1.06 -14.08
C ASN A 348 2.31 0.00 -12.98
N TYR A 349 1.47 1.04 -12.98
CA TYR A 349 1.46 2.04 -11.91
C TYR A 349 1.13 1.39 -10.55
N GLN A 350 2.00 1.55 -9.55
CA GLN A 350 1.96 0.81 -8.27
C GLN A 350 1.24 1.57 -7.14
N GLU A 351 0.20 2.34 -7.47
CA GLU A 351 -0.61 3.08 -6.50
C GLU A 351 -1.90 2.32 -6.12
N HIS A 352 -1.81 1.01 -6.02
CA HIS A 352 -2.88 0.14 -5.51
C HIS A 352 -2.29 -1.06 -4.78
N ASP A 353 -3.11 -1.68 -3.94
CA ASP A 353 -2.75 -2.90 -3.24
C ASP A 353 -3.97 -3.81 -3.09
N ILE A 354 -3.73 -5.07 -2.73
CA ILE A 354 -4.72 -6.13 -2.68
C ILE A 354 -4.72 -6.80 -1.31
N ARG A 355 -5.92 -6.95 -0.72
CA ARG A 355 -6.11 -7.72 0.50
C ARG A 355 -6.91 -8.98 0.21
N ILE A 356 -6.34 -10.15 0.51
CA ILE A 356 -7.04 -11.43 0.45
C ILE A 356 -7.85 -11.57 1.73
N LEU A 357 -9.18 -11.65 1.62
CA LEU A 357 -10.06 -11.74 2.79
C LEU A 357 -10.29 -13.19 3.18
N ARG A 358 -10.66 -14.02 2.20
CA ARG A 358 -11.01 -15.43 2.43
C ARG A 358 -10.68 -16.28 1.22
N VAL A 359 -10.28 -17.52 1.46
CA VAL A 359 -10.10 -18.57 0.45
C VAL A 359 -10.93 -19.77 0.91
N ASP A 360 -11.81 -20.28 0.05
CA ASP A 360 -12.62 -21.47 0.35
C ASP A 360 -11.99 -22.77 -0.19
N GLU A 361 -12.54 -23.91 0.24
CA GLU A 361 -12.08 -25.24 -0.19
C GLU A 361 -12.37 -25.54 -1.68
N GLY A 362 -13.25 -24.78 -2.32
CA GLY A 362 -13.55 -24.87 -3.75
C GLY A 362 -12.57 -24.09 -4.63
N GLY A 363 -11.71 -23.28 -4.04
CA GLY A 363 -10.78 -22.38 -4.73
C GLY A 363 -11.39 -21.02 -5.10
N SER A 364 -12.60 -20.72 -4.63
CA SER A 364 -13.16 -19.37 -4.70
C SER A 364 -12.58 -18.51 -3.59
N LEU A 365 -12.53 -17.21 -3.81
CA LEU A 365 -11.94 -16.28 -2.84
C LEU A 365 -12.57 -14.90 -2.90
N ASP A 366 -12.64 -14.26 -1.73
CA ASP A 366 -13.07 -12.87 -1.58
C ASP A 366 -11.84 -12.01 -1.35
N PHE A 367 -11.72 -10.91 -2.10
CA PHE A 367 -10.57 -10.01 -2.03
C PHE A 367 -10.97 -8.56 -2.24
N VAL A 368 -10.08 -7.66 -1.84
CA VAL A 368 -10.25 -6.21 -2.02
C VAL A 368 -9.09 -5.68 -2.84
N VAL A 369 -9.38 -4.88 -3.86
CA VAL A 369 -8.41 -4.02 -4.54
C VAL A 369 -8.66 -2.59 -4.05
N TYR A 370 -7.64 -1.95 -3.46
CA TYR A 370 -7.78 -0.59 -2.94
C TYR A 370 -6.66 0.31 -3.42
N GLY A 371 -7.00 1.56 -3.71
CA GLY A 371 -6.09 2.53 -4.34
C GLY A 371 -6.57 2.98 -5.70
N TYR A 372 -5.63 3.47 -6.51
CA TYR A 372 -5.86 3.97 -7.86
C TYR A 372 -6.11 2.82 -8.84
N MET A 373 -7.17 2.93 -9.64
CA MET A 373 -7.55 1.92 -10.61
C MET A 373 -6.90 2.23 -11.97
N ASN A 374 -5.95 1.39 -12.39
CA ASN A 374 -5.12 1.66 -13.58
C ASN A 374 -5.90 1.57 -14.90
N CYS A 375 -6.94 0.74 -14.97
CA CYS A 375 -7.76 0.55 -16.16
C CYS A 375 -9.14 -0.04 -15.79
N GLY A 376 -9.96 -0.36 -16.79
CA GLY A 376 -11.32 -0.87 -16.60
C GLY A 376 -12.37 0.23 -16.39
N GLU A 377 -13.52 -0.14 -15.85
CA GLU A 377 -14.66 0.78 -15.63
C GLU A 377 -14.31 1.95 -14.69
N HIS A 378 -13.39 1.72 -13.77
CA HIS A 378 -12.96 2.69 -12.76
C HIS A 378 -11.63 3.38 -13.10
N GLU A 379 -11.13 3.29 -14.35
CA GLU A 379 -9.84 3.90 -14.75
C GLU A 379 -9.70 5.35 -14.24
N GLY A 380 -8.64 5.62 -13.48
CA GLY A 380 -8.34 6.95 -12.93
C GLY A 380 -9.15 7.33 -11.69
N GLN A 381 -9.96 6.44 -11.12
CA GLN A 381 -10.59 6.62 -9.82
C GLN A 381 -9.74 5.99 -8.71
N VAL A 382 -9.85 6.53 -7.49
CA VAL A 382 -9.29 5.92 -6.27
C VAL A 382 -10.45 5.37 -5.44
N GLY A 383 -10.31 4.16 -4.90
CA GLY A 383 -11.39 3.57 -4.10
C GLY A 383 -11.06 2.23 -3.50
N VAL A 384 -12.11 1.57 -3.03
CA VAL A 384 -12.11 0.20 -2.48
C VAL A 384 -13.06 -0.65 -3.32
N SER A 385 -12.51 -1.59 -4.07
CA SER A 385 -13.26 -2.56 -4.88
C SER A 385 -13.28 -3.90 -4.15
N VAL A 386 -14.47 -4.36 -3.75
CA VAL A 386 -14.69 -5.67 -3.12
C VAL A 386 -15.09 -6.66 -4.20
N CYS A 387 -14.29 -7.71 -4.37
CA CYS A 387 -14.42 -8.66 -5.47
C CYS A 387 -14.61 -10.09 -4.96
N HIS A 388 -15.37 -10.87 -5.70
CA HIS A 388 -15.51 -12.31 -5.55
C HIS A 388 -14.96 -13.01 -6.78
N TYR A 389 -14.05 -13.97 -6.60
CA TYR A 389 -13.63 -14.88 -7.65
C TYR A 389 -14.24 -16.26 -7.40
N ASP A 390 -14.95 -16.78 -8.41
CA ASP A 390 -15.50 -18.13 -8.43
C ASP A 390 -14.52 -19.08 -9.11
N GLY A 391 -13.97 -20.02 -8.34
CA GLY A 391 -13.00 -21.01 -8.82
C GLY A 391 -13.57 -22.05 -9.80
N VAL A 392 -14.88 -22.28 -9.79
CA VAL A 392 -15.58 -23.26 -10.64
C VAL A 392 -15.86 -22.68 -12.01
N THR A 393 -16.34 -21.44 -12.07
CA THR A 393 -16.67 -20.76 -13.33
C THR A 393 -15.49 -19.96 -13.90
N ASN A 394 -14.44 -19.74 -13.10
CA ASN A 394 -13.28 -18.92 -13.44
C ASN A 394 -13.70 -17.51 -13.85
N THR A 395 -14.47 -16.86 -12.98
CA THR A 395 -14.97 -15.49 -13.18
C THR A 395 -14.73 -14.64 -11.94
N VAL A 396 -14.53 -13.34 -12.14
CA VAL A 396 -14.46 -12.33 -11.09
C VAL A 396 -15.68 -11.41 -11.19
N GLU A 397 -16.34 -11.17 -10.08
CA GLU A 397 -17.43 -10.21 -9.93
C GLU A 397 -16.99 -9.11 -8.96
N GLU A 398 -17.15 -7.84 -9.36
CA GLU A 398 -17.03 -6.72 -8.44
C GLU A 398 -18.37 -6.54 -7.72
N MET A 399 -18.41 -6.88 -6.43
CA MET A 399 -19.62 -6.82 -5.61
C MET A 399 -19.93 -5.39 -5.13
N LEU A 400 -18.90 -4.57 -4.93
CA LEU A 400 -19.02 -3.23 -4.38
C LEU A 400 -17.81 -2.38 -4.76
N PHE A 401 -18.04 -1.14 -5.23
CA PHE A 401 -17.00 -0.13 -5.36
C PHE A 401 -17.28 1.07 -4.45
N VAL A 402 -16.32 1.48 -3.63
CA VAL A 402 -16.43 2.64 -2.72
C VAL A 402 -15.40 3.70 -3.13
N PRO A 403 -15.79 4.75 -3.87
CA PRO A 403 -14.87 5.76 -4.38
C PRO A 403 -14.43 6.74 -3.28
N THR A 404 -13.23 7.29 -3.44
CA THR A 404 -12.67 8.36 -2.60
C THR A 404 -11.90 9.37 -3.44
N THR A 405 -11.81 10.59 -2.92
CA THR A 405 -11.00 11.68 -3.49
C THR A 405 -9.65 11.83 -2.79
N LEU A 406 -9.29 10.89 -1.92
CA LEU A 406 -7.97 10.82 -1.29
C LEU A 406 -6.97 10.09 -2.18
N SER A 407 -5.69 10.43 -2.08
CA SER A 407 -4.61 9.73 -2.78
C SER A 407 -4.41 8.32 -2.22
N TYR A 408 -3.87 7.41 -3.02
CA TYR A 408 -3.53 6.04 -2.58
C TYR A 408 -2.68 6.04 -1.31
N GLU A 409 -1.64 6.88 -1.25
CA GLU A 409 -0.76 6.95 -0.08
C GLU A 409 -1.51 7.29 1.22
N ILE A 410 -2.58 8.07 1.16
CA ILE A 410 -3.43 8.34 2.32
C ILE A 410 -4.42 7.19 2.55
N VAL A 411 -5.04 6.67 1.48
CA VAL A 411 -6.01 5.57 1.56
C VAL A 411 -5.38 4.32 2.18
N LYS A 412 -4.15 3.97 1.79
CA LYS A 412 -3.37 2.85 2.32
C LYS A 412 -3.17 2.93 3.83
N GLU A 413 -2.94 4.14 4.34
CA GLU A 413 -2.69 4.37 5.77
C GLU A 413 -3.99 4.58 6.57
N GLN A 414 -5.05 5.10 5.94
CA GLN A 414 -6.33 5.38 6.59
C GLN A 414 -7.30 4.21 6.63
N ILE A 415 -7.30 3.39 5.59
CA ILE A 415 -8.11 2.19 5.59
C ILE A 415 -7.44 1.23 6.58
N GLY A 416 -8.14 1.02 7.70
CA GLY A 416 -7.59 0.33 8.83
C GLY A 416 -7.31 -1.16 8.59
N LYS A 417 -6.86 -1.83 9.64
CA LYS A 417 -6.58 -3.27 9.63
C LYS A 417 -7.83 -4.12 9.35
N LEU A 418 -9.02 -3.63 9.67
CA LEU A 418 -10.25 -4.40 9.48
C LEU A 418 -10.81 -4.22 8.06
N MET A 419 -10.76 -5.32 7.32
CA MET A 419 -11.60 -5.60 6.16
C MET A 419 -12.11 -7.03 6.34
N TYR A 420 -13.42 -7.24 6.38
CA TYR A 420 -14.00 -8.57 6.57
C TYR A 420 -15.31 -8.72 5.79
N VAL A 421 -15.46 -9.82 5.07
CA VAL A 421 -16.73 -10.19 4.41
C VAL A 421 -17.29 -11.42 5.09
N SER A 422 -18.52 -11.32 5.61
CA SER A 422 -19.23 -12.47 6.19
C SER A 422 -19.93 -13.32 5.12
N ASP A 423 -20.28 -14.57 5.44
CA ASP A 423 -21.12 -15.43 4.58
C ASP A 423 -22.48 -14.80 4.24
N SER A 424 -22.97 -13.90 5.09
CA SER A 424 -24.24 -13.19 4.90
C SER A 424 -24.15 -11.97 3.96
N GLY A 425 -23.02 -11.75 3.30
CA GLY A 425 -22.83 -10.64 2.35
C GLY A 425 -22.67 -9.27 3.02
N VAL A 426 -22.21 -9.24 4.27
CA VAL A 426 -21.89 -8.02 5.01
C VAL A 426 -20.38 -7.76 4.94
N PHE A 427 -20.00 -6.59 4.44
CA PHE A 427 -18.63 -6.10 4.43
C PHE A 427 -18.40 -5.13 5.60
N TYR A 428 -17.37 -5.39 6.39
CA TYR A 428 -16.92 -4.52 7.48
C TYR A 428 -15.61 -3.84 7.10
N LEU A 429 -15.54 -2.53 7.32
CA LEU A 429 -14.40 -1.70 6.93
C LEU A 429 -14.11 -0.66 8.01
N THR A 430 -12.85 -0.57 8.46
CA THR A 430 -12.41 0.55 9.29
C THR A 430 -11.98 1.73 8.42
N VAL A 431 -12.55 2.90 8.71
CA VAL A 431 -12.18 4.18 8.10
C VAL A 431 -11.95 5.19 9.21
N SER A 432 -10.72 5.67 9.35
CA SER A 432 -10.31 6.53 10.46
C SER A 432 -10.70 5.93 11.83
N ASN A 433 -11.55 6.60 12.60
CA ASN A 433 -11.96 6.19 13.96
C ASN A 433 -13.33 5.50 13.99
N GLN A 434 -13.77 4.94 12.86
CA GLN A 434 -15.09 4.31 12.71
C GLN A 434 -15.00 2.93 12.06
N VAL A 435 -15.94 2.05 12.41
CA VAL A 435 -16.18 0.80 11.69
C VAL A 435 -17.50 0.90 10.96
N TYR A 436 -17.45 0.67 9.65
CA TYR A 436 -18.63 0.59 8.79
C TYR A 436 -19.09 -0.86 8.67
N ARG A 437 -20.41 -1.03 8.64
CA ARG A 437 -21.09 -2.27 8.27
C ARG A 437 -21.87 -2.01 6.99
N ILE A 438 -21.54 -2.75 5.93
CA ILE A 438 -22.04 -2.52 4.58
C ILE A 438 -22.74 -3.79 4.11
N GLN A 439 -24.06 -3.71 3.92
CA GLN A 439 -24.80 -4.81 3.28
C GLN A 439 -24.64 -4.69 1.77
N MET A 440 -23.86 -5.59 1.15
CA MET A 440 -23.49 -5.48 -0.28
C MET A 440 -24.71 -5.59 -1.20
N ASP A 441 -25.59 -6.58 -0.99
CA ASP A 441 -26.81 -6.77 -1.78
C ASP A 441 -27.72 -5.52 -1.84
N SER A 442 -27.85 -4.83 -0.70
CA SER A 442 -28.73 -3.66 -0.59
C SER A 442 -28.01 -2.33 -0.77
N ARG A 443 -26.67 -2.37 -0.86
CA ARG A 443 -25.76 -1.22 -0.95
C ARG A 443 -26.04 -0.18 0.14
N LYS A 444 -26.15 -0.66 1.38
CA LYS A 444 -26.41 0.20 2.56
C LYS A 444 -25.26 0.11 3.53
N ALA A 445 -24.62 1.25 3.75
CA ALA A 445 -23.64 1.45 4.81
C ALA A 445 -24.31 2.02 6.07
N GLU A 446 -23.93 1.50 7.23
CA GLU A 446 -24.17 2.11 8.53
C GLU A 446 -22.88 2.17 9.33
N VAL A 447 -22.76 3.18 10.20
CA VAL A 447 -21.67 3.24 11.17
C VAL A 447 -21.99 2.23 12.27
N TYR A 448 -21.20 1.16 12.35
CA TYR A 448 -21.34 0.10 13.34
C TYR A 448 -20.67 0.48 14.66
N ILE A 449 -19.49 1.11 14.59
CA ILE A 449 -18.75 1.61 15.74
C ILE A 449 -18.28 3.04 15.42
N ASP A 450 -18.45 3.96 16.38
CA ASP A 450 -18.10 5.37 16.24
C ASP A 450 -17.18 5.83 17.38
N GLY A 451 -16.41 6.89 17.14
CA GLY A 451 -15.63 7.58 18.17
C GLY A 451 -14.48 6.76 18.77
N LEU A 452 -13.91 5.81 18.02
CA LEU A 452 -12.78 5.02 18.50
C LEU A 452 -11.56 5.90 18.72
N LYS A 453 -10.86 5.70 19.85
CA LYS A 453 -9.51 6.23 20.00
C LYS A 453 -8.55 5.36 19.19
N SER A 454 -7.53 6.01 18.61
CA SER A 454 -6.39 5.32 18.01
C SER A 454 -5.82 4.34 19.02
N ASP A 455 -5.74 3.05 18.66
CA ASP A 455 -5.30 1.90 19.49
C ASP A 455 -6.36 1.15 20.34
N MET A 456 -7.62 1.58 20.34
CA MET A 456 -8.70 0.93 21.11
C MET A 456 -9.61 0.02 20.26
N LEU A 457 -9.15 -0.37 19.06
CA LEU A 457 -9.74 -1.40 18.22
C LEU A 457 -8.64 -2.32 17.74
N VAL A 458 -8.83 -3.62 17.93
CA VAL A 458 -7.97 -4.68 17.39
C VAL A 458 -8.84 -5.72 16.69
N ASN A 459 -8.30 -6.37 15.65
CA ASN A 459 -8.95 -7.45 14.93
C ASN A 459 -8.06 -8.70 14.90
N SER A 460 -8.67 -9.87 14.70
CA SER A 460 -7.96 -11.10 14.36
C SER A 460 -7.29 -10.99 13.00
N GLU A 461 -6.31 -11.86 12.76
CA GLU A 461 -5.53 -11.90 11.52
C GLU A 461 -6.41 -12.08 10.28
N ASP A 462 -7.46 -12.90 10.39
CA ASP A 462 -8.47 -13.10 9.35
C ASP A 462 -9.55 -12.00 9.31
N GLY A 463 -9.49 -11.02 10.20
CA GLY A 463 -10.46 -9.92 10.32
C GLY A 463 -11.81 -10.29 10.94
N ARG A 464 -12.08 -11.57 11.22
CA ARG A 464 -13.39 -12.05 11.68
C ARG A 464 -13.77 -11.55 13.06
N TYR A 465 -12.81 -11.53 13.99
CA TYR A 465 -13.04 -11.13 15.37
C TYR A 465 -12.53 -9.72 15.60
N ILE A 466 -13.28 -8.93 16.36
CA ILE A 466 -12.85 -7.61 16.79
C ILE A 466 -13.01 -7.45 18.29
N ALA A 467 -12.09 -6.70 18.91
CA ALA A 467 -12.19 -6.27 20.29
C ALA A 467 -11.95 -4.77 20.37
N TRP A 468 -12.83 -4.05 21.05
CA TRP A 468 -12.76 -2.60 21.09
C TRP A 468 -13.34 -1.98 22.36
N SER A 469 -12.99 -0.72 22.61
CA SER A 469 -13.51 0.06 23.73
C SER A 469 -13.50 1.56 23.40
N GLU A 470 -14.52 2.30 23.81
CA GLU A 470 -14.56 3.76 23.63
C GLU A 470 -13.63 4.49 24.61
N ASP A 471 -13.56 4.00 25.85
CA ASP A 471 -12.90 4.70 26.96
C ASP A 471 -12.13 3.80 27.93
N GLY A 472 -12.06 2.49 27.67
CA GLY A 472 -11.43 1.49 28.51
C GLY A 472 -12.28 1.00 29.69
N THR A 473 -13.53 1.44 29.86
CA THR A 473 -14.40 0.95 30.94
C THR A 473 -15.06 -0.38 30.63
N THR A 474 -15.54 -0.52 29.41
CA THR A 474 -16.13 -1.74 28.86
C THR A 474 -15.44 -2.06 27.57
N MET A 475 -14.99 -3.30 27.43
CA MET A 475 -14.43 -3.82 26.19
C MET A 475 -15.44 -4.77 25.56
N HIS A 476 -15.77 -4.52 24.32
CA HIS A 476 -16.66 -5.34 23.50
C HIS A 476 -15.82 -6.30 22.67
N VAL A 477 -16.18 -7.58 22.66
CA VAL A 477 -15.57 -8.60 21.79
C VAL A 477 -16.66 -9.18 20.90
N THR A 478 -16.43 -9.18 19.58
CA THR A 478 -17.45 -9.55 18.58
C THR A 478 -16.92 -10.52 17.54
N ASP A 479 -17.69 -11.56 17.22
CA ASP A 479 -17.56 -12.40 16.03
C ASP A 479 -18.40 -11.79 14.90
N LEU A 480 -17.75 -11.16 13.92
CA LEU A 480 -18.42 -10.46 12.82
C LEU A 480 -19.15 -11.39 11.86
N GLU A 481 -18.76 -12.67 11.81
CA GLU A 481 -19.43 -13.70 11.00
C GLU A 481 -20.82 -14.00 11.54
N LYS A 482 -20.92 -14.17 12.86
CA LYS A 482 -22.18 -14.51 13.54
C LYS A 482 -22.97 -13.30 14.01
N GLY A 483 -22.32 -12.15 14.14
CA GLY A 483 -22.88 -10.97 14.82
C GLY A 483 -23.08 -11.17 16.33
N GLU A 484 -22.31 -12.08 16.94
CA GLU A 484 -22.37 -12.38 18.38
C GLU A 484 -21.33 -11.54 19.13
N SER A 485 -21.72 -10.93 20.25
CA SER A 485 -20.86 -10.09 21.07
C SER A 485 -20.97 -10.43 22.56
N PHE A 486 -19.88 -10.21 23.30
CA PHE A 486 -19.87 -10.20 24.76
C PHE A 486 -19.00 -9.07 25.30
N ASP A 487 -19.27 -8.69 26.55
CA ASP A 487 -18.61 -7.56 27.21
C ASP A 487 -17.69 -8.01 28.34
N ILE A 488 -16.56 -7.34 28.47
CA ILE A 488 -15.66 -7.41 29.62
C ILE A 488 -15.65 -6.04 30.29
N HIS A 489 -15.86 -6.01 31.62
CA HIS A 489 -15.94 -4.77 32.38
C HIS A 489 -14.72 -4.57 33.27
N ALA A 490 -14.17 -3.35 33.26
CA ALA A 490 -13.13 -2.94 34.19
C ALA A 490 -13.65 -2.93 35.64
N ASN A 491 -12.81 -3.28 36.61
CA ASN A 491 -13.14 -3.02 38.01
C ASN A 491 -13.02 -1.52 38.33
N GLU A 492 -13.43 -1.13 39.53
CA GLU A 492 -13.28 0.24 40.02
C GLU A 492 -11.82 0.72 39.91
N ASN A 493 -11.63 1.93 39.36
CA ASN A 493 -10.32 2.56 39.09
C ASN A 493 -9.43 1.88 38.04
N GLN A 494 -9.92 0.84 37.36
CA GLN A 494 -9.21 0.19 36.25
C GLN A 494 -9.65 0.75 34.89
N LEU A 495 -8.80 0.49 33.90
CA LEU A 495 -9.05 0.64 32.47
C LEU A 495 -8.61 -0.65 31.76
N LEU A 496 -9.38 -1.06 30.76
CA LEU A 496 -9.09 -2.14 29.84
C LEU A 496 -8.43 -1.56 28.59
N LYS A 497 -7.55 -2.36 27.97
CA LYS A 497 -6.95 -2.09 26.67
C LYS A 497 -7.01 -3.36 25.82
N PRO A 498 -7.73 -3.38 24.69
CA PRO A 498 -7.60 -4.44 23.69
C PRO A 498 -6.15 -4.48 23.19
N LEU A 499 -5.56 -5.68 23.04
CA LEU A 499 -4.17 -5.84 22.63
C LEU A 499 -4.01 -6.59 21.32
N GLY A 500 -4.89 -7.54 21.03
CA GLY A 500 -4.88 -8.29 19.77
C GLY A 500 -5.65 -9.59 19.88
N PHE A 501 -5.42 -10.48 18.92
CA PHE A 501 -5.98 -11.82 18.91
C PHE A 501 -4.90 -12.82 18.55
N LEU A 502 -5.01 -14.03 19.08
CA LEU A 502 -4.22 -15.18 18.67
C LEU A 502 -5.18 -16.25 18.16
N GLY A 503 -5.30 -16.37 16.83
CA GLY A 503 -6.43 -17.06 16.21
C GLY A 503 -7.74 -16.37 16.58
N SER A 504 -8.67 -17.13 17.17
CA SER A 504 -9.91 -16.58 17.75
C SER A 504 -9.74 -16.02 19.16
N ASP A 505 -8.66 -16.32 19.88
CA ASP A 505 -8.52 -15.96 21.29
C ASP A 505 -8.23 -14.46 21.45
N CYS A 506 -9.06 -13.76 22.24
CA CYS A 506 -8.91 -12.33 22.48
C CYS A 506 -7.83 -12.06 23.54
N ILE A 507 -6.89 -11.17 23.24
CA ILE A 507 -5.86 -10.70 24.15
C ILE A 507 -6.18 -9.27 24.57
N TYR A 508 -6.25 -9.03 25.87
CA TYR A 508 -6.43 -7.69 26.43
C TYR A 508 -5.63 -7.53 27.73
N GLY A 509 -5.43 -6.29 28.16
CA GLY A 509 -4.86 -6.01 29.47
C GLY A 509 -5.69 -5.04 30.27
N TRP A 510 -5.37 -4.94 31.56
CA TRP A 510 -5.93 -3.91 32.42
C TRP A 510 -4.85 -3.21 33.24
N GLY A 511 -5.05 -1.93 33.50
CA GLY A 511 -4.19 -1.09 34.34
C GLY A 511 -5.00 -0.12 35.18
N TYR A 512 -4.37 0.54 36.16
CA TYR A 512 -5.04 1.58 36.94
C TYR A 512 -5.07 2.91 36.20
N ARG A 513 -6.15 3.68 36.39
CA ARG A 513 -6.27 5.05 35.85
C ARG A 513 -5.12 5.97 36.26
N THR A 514 -4.51 5.71 37.41
CA THR A 514 -3.36 6.46 37.94
C THR A 514 -2.02 6.04 37.35
N ASP A 515 -1.99 4.97 36.55
CA ASP A 515 -0.80 4.40 35.93
C ASP A 515 -0.74 4.72 34.42
N ILE A 516 -1.33 5.85 34.03
CA ILE A 516 -1.14 6.46 32.70
C ILE A 516 0.07 7.38 32.78
N PHE A 517 1.02 7.20 31.86
CA PHE A 517 2.27 7.96 31.85
C PHE A 517 2.66 8.35 30.42
N SER A 518 3.61 9.28 30.32
CA SER A 518 4.28 9.62 29.06
C SER A 518 5.79 9.60 29.27
N THR A 519 6.54 9.15 28.28
CA THR A 519 8.01 9.18 28.19
C THR A 519 8.43 9.97 26.95
N GLN A 520 9.72 9.94 26.59
CA GLN A 520 10.15 10.50 25.30
C GLN A 520 9.65 9.69 24.09
N THR A 521 9.23 8.43 24.31
CA THR A 521 8.85 7.47 23.26
C THR A 521 7.41 7.00 23.35
N GLN A 522 6.70 7.32 24.45
CA GLN A 522 5.35 6.87 24.72
C GLN A 522 4.50 8.06 25.17
N THR A 523 3.33 8.24 24.55
CA THR A 523 2.36 9.30 24.90
C THR A 523 1.12 8.67 25.52
N ASP A 524 0.60 9.24 26.61
CA ASP A 524 -0.65 8.83 27.29
C ASP A 524 -0.86 7.30 27.40
N THR A 525 0.22 6.60 27.73
CA THR A 525 0.26 5.13 27.71
C THR A 525 -0.17 4.55 29.04
N LEU A 526 -1.13 3.63 29.00
CA LEU A 526 -1.60 2.87 30.16
C LEU A 526 -0.60 1.75 30.51
N ALA A 527 -0.06 1.77 31.72
CA ALA A 527 0.75 0.67 32.24
C ALA A 527 -0.16 -0.50 32.68
N LEU A 528 -0.17 -1.58 31.91
CA LEU A 528 -1.02 -2.73 32.16
C LEU A 528 -0.43 -3.60 33.26
N SER A 529 -1.18 -3.76 34.34
CA SER A 529 -0.82 -4.61 35.49
C SER A 529 -0.93 -6.09 35.15
N GLN A 530 -1.89 -6.46 34.30
CA GLN A 530 -2.05 -7.82 33.79
C GLN A 530 -2.39 -7.82 32.30
N VAL A 531 -2.00 -8.91 31.64
CA VAL A 531 -2.45 -9.28 30.29
C VAL A 531 -3.18 -10.62 30.38
N LEU A 532 -4.34 -10.72 29.75
CA LEU A 532 -5.21 -11.88 29.76
C LEU A 532 -5.49 -12.36 28.34
N ILE A 533 -5.61 -13.68 28.19
CA ILE A 533 -6.05 -14.35 26.96
C ILE A 533 -7.37 -15.03 27.26
N VAL A 534 -8.41 -14.73 26.48
CA VAL A 534 -9.77 -15.23 26.66
C VAL A 534 -10.23 -15.97 25.42
N ASP A 535 -10.80 -17.16 25.64
CA ASP A 535 -11.45 -17.94 24.60
C ASP A 535 -12.75 -17.25 24.16
N THR A 536 -12.85 -16.93 22.87
CA THR A 536 -14.06 -16.31 22.29
C THR A 536 -15.03 -17.34 21.74
N SER A 537 -14.58 -18.58 21.53
CA SER A 537 -15.35 -19.65 20.91
C SER A 537 -16.27 -20.38 21.89
N ASP A 538 -15.88 -20.48 23.17
CA ASP A 538 -16.71 -21.03 24.23
C ASP A 538 -17.66 -19.97 24.80
N SER A 539 -18.93 -20.33 24.93
CA SER A 539 -19.98 -19.58 25.64
C SER A 539 -19.63 -19.13 27.06
N ALA A 540 -18.68 -19.79 27.74
CA ALA A 540 -18.23 -19.39 29.07
C ALA A 540 -17.18 -18.26 29.05
N HIS A 541 -16.61 -17.96 27.88
CA HIS A 541 -15.55 -16.96 27.66
C HIS A 541 -14.44 -17.03 28.71
N SER A 542 -13.89 -18.23 28.90
CA SER A 542 -12.97 -18.50 30.00
C SER A 542 -11.60 -17.86 29.78
N VAL A 543 -10.97 -17.41 30.86
CA VAL A 543 -9.59 -16.92 30.84
C VAL A 543 -8.65 -18.12 30.68
N LEU A 544 -8.03 -18.22 29.52
CA LEU A 544 -7.05 -19.25 29.18
C LEU A 544 -5.70 -18.98 29.85
N LYS A 545 -5.32 -17.69 29.96
CA LYS A 545 -4.04 -17.29 30.53
C LYS A 545 -4.10 -15.92 31.18
N THR A 546 -3.32 -15.75 32.25
CA THR A 546 -3.05 -14.46 32.90
C THR A 546 -1.54 -14.29 33.03
N TYR A 547 -1.03 -13.18 32.53
CA TYR A 547 0.35 -12.74 32.70
C TYR A 547 0.40 -11.58 33.69
N GLU A 548 1.25 -11.73 34.70
CA GLU A 548 1.53 -10.72 35.71
C GLU A 548 2.97 -10.90 36.19
N THR A 549 3.72 -9.80 36.32
CA THR A 549 5.03 -9.81 36.96
C THR A 549 5.11 -8.67 37.98
N PRO A 550 5.35 -8.95 39.28
CA PRO A 550 5.39 -7.91 40.29
C PRO A 550 6.39 -6.79 39.97
N GLY A 551 5.90 -5.55 39.93
CA GLY A 551 6.72 -4.35 39.68
C GLY A 551 7.05 -4.08 38.20
N ILE A 552 6.54 -4.92 37.28
CA ILE A 552 6.70 -4.76 35.83
C ILE A 552 5.32 -4.66 35.19
N TYR A 553 5.18 -3.75 34.24
CA TYR A 553 3.92 -3.48 33.54
C TYR A 553 4.11 -3.68 32.04
N VAL A 554 3.05 -4.07 31.35
CA VAL A 554 3.02 -4.22 29.89
C VAL A 554 2.47 -2.93 29.27
N THR A 555 3.04 -2.49 28.15
CA THR A 555 2.58 -1.29 27.43
C THR A 555 2.00 -1.61 26.05
N GLY A 556 2.34 -2.78 25.50
CA GLY A 556 1.84 -3.27 24.22
C GLY A 556 2.30 -4.69 23.93
N ILE A 557 1.81 -5.25 22.82
CA ILE A 557 2.19 -6.58 22.36
C ILE A 557 2.58 -6.56 20.88
N ARG A 558 3.38 -7.55 20.49
CA ARG A 558 3.61 -7.96 19.10
C ARG A 558 3.40 -9.46 19.01
N ILE A 559 2.66 -9.92 18.01
CA ILE A 559 2.46 -11.35 17.75
C ILE A 559 3.32 -11.72 16.55
N GLN A 560 4.12 -12.78 16.68
CA GLN A 560 4.96 -13.32 15.62
C GLN A 560 5.11 -14.83 15.85
N ASP A 561 4.91 -15.63 14.80
CA ASP A 561 5.09 -17.09 14.81
C ASP A 561 4.37 -17.78 15.99
N GLY A 562 3.10 -17.42 16.21
CA GLY A 562 2.28 -17.93 17.32
C GLY A 562 2.74 -17.51 18.73
N SER A 563 3.75 -16.63 18.83
CA SER A 563 4.30 -16.13 20.09
C SER A 563 3.90 -14.67 20.34
N ILE A 564 3.50 -14.36 21.57
CA ILE A 564 3.15 -12.99 21.97
C ILE A 564 4.36 -12.40 22.70
N TYR A 565 4.98 -11.39 22.09
CA TYR A 565 6.04 -10.57 22.65
C TYR A 565 5.44 -9.39 23.40
N LEU A 566 5.91 -9.17 24.63
CA LEU A 566 5.39 -8.16 25.55
C LEU A 566 6.41 -7.04 25.69
N SER A 567 6.03 -5.82 25.30
CA SER A 567 6.80 -4.60 25.61
C SER A 567 6.55 -4.21 27.06
N ARG A 568 7.61 -3.96 27.82
CA ARG A 568 7.54 -3.83 29.28
C ARG A 568 8.23 -2.59 29.82
N VAL A 569 7.68 -2.07 30.91
CA VAL A 569 8.26 -0.97 31.69
C VAL A 569 8.33 -1.33 33.17
N MET A 570 9.31 -0.75 33.87
CA MET A 570 9.43 -0.82 35.32
C MET A 570 9.11 0.55 35.94
N LYS A 571 8.32 0.54 37.02
CA LYS A 571 8.01 1.76 37.77
C LYS A 571 9.10 2.03 38.81
N ASN A 572 9.80 3.17 38.68
CA ASN A 572 10.81 3.63 39.63
C ASN A 572 10.40 4.99 40.22
N GLY A 573 9.72 4.96 41.37
CA GLY A 573 9.04 6.14 41.90
C GLY A 573 7.84 6.52 41.02
N ASP A 574 7.83 7.75 40.54
CA ASP A 574 6.77 8.27 39.64
C ASP A 574 7.14 8.17 38.15
N ILE A 575 8.27 7.54 37.82
CA ILE A 575 8.79 7.44 36.45
C ILE A 575 8.72 5.99 35.98
N TYR A 576 8.31 5.79 34.72
CA TYR A 576 8.37 4.51 34.02
C TYR A 576 9.60 4.47 33.11
N VAL A 577 10.30 3.33 33.12
CA VAL A 577 11.49 3.11 32.31
C VAL A 577 11.36 1.79 31.58
N ASP A 578 11.67 1.78 30.29
CA ASP A 578 11.66 0.57 29.46
C ASP A 578 12.56 -0.52 30.08
N THR A 579 12.10 -1.76 30.01
CA THR A 579 12.84 -2.94 30.48
C THR A 579 12.82 -4.04 29.41
N THR A 580 13.52 -5.15 29.66
CA THR A 580 13.64 -6.24 28.67
C THR A 580 12.27 -6.77 28.28
N GLU A 581 12.06 -7.19 27.03
CA GLU A 581 10.81 -7.84 26.61
C GLU A 581 10.60 -9.21 27.30
N ASP A 582 9.36 -9.70 27.30
CA ASP A 582 9.02 -11.08 27.68
C ASP A 582 8.22 -11.76 26.56
N THR A 583 8.04 -13.08 26.66
CA THR A 583 7.32 -13.84 25.65
C THR A 583 6.35 -14.83 26.28
N ILE A 584 5.11 -14.80 25.80
CA ILE A 584 4.11 -15.84 26.04
C ILE A 584 4.12 -16.75 24.81
N MET A 585 4.72 -17.93 24.94
CA MET A 585 4.67 -18.94 23.87
C MET A 585 3.35 -19.72 23.96
N ASN A 586 2.65 -19.85 22.84
CA ASN A 586 1.60 -20.85 22.67
C ASN A 586 2.19 -22.05 21.92
N ARG A 587 2.16 -23.24 22.53
CA ARG A 587 2.68 -24.47 21.91
C ARG A 587 1.64 -25.18 21.04
N ASP A 588 0.36 -24.88 21.24
CA ASP A 588 -0.75 -25.51 20.54
C ASP A 588 -1.09 -24.79 19.22
N LEU A 589 -0.66 -23.53 19.08
CA LEU A 589 -0.74 -22.71 17.86
C LEU A 589 0.58 -22.58 17.10
N GLN A 590 1.56 -23.45 17.37
CA GLN A 590 2.51 -23.81 16.30
C GLN A 590 1.74 -24.68 15.32
N GLU A 591 0.82 -24.07 14.57
CA GLU A 591 0.28 -24.71 13.38
C GLU A 591 1.49 -25.12 12.53
N LYS A 592 1.45 -26.34 12.02
CA LYS A 592 2.33 -26.66 10.91
C LYS A 592 1.72 -25.92 9.73
N ASP A 593 2.10 -24.66 9.56
CA ASP A 593 1.68 -23.87 8.42
C ASP A 593 1.92 -24.71 7.18
N GLN A 594 0.83 -25.05 6.49
CA GLN A 594 0.90 -25.92 5.31
C GLN A 594 1.74 -25.29 4.20
N VAL A 595 1.86 -23.97 4.28
CA VAL A 595 2.67 -23.12 3.42
C VAL A 595 3.41 -22.14 4.32
N HIS A 596 4.71 -21.97 4.14
CA HIS A 596 5.47 -20.95 4.84
C HIS A 596 6.44 -20.24 3.91
N ILE A 597 6.86 -19.05 4.30
CA ILE A 597 7.85 -18.25 3.57
C ILE A 597 9.24 -18.83 3.87
N ASP A 598 10.02 -19.07 2.82
CA ASP A 598 11.43 -19.45 2.91
C ASP A 598 12.23 -18.67 1.85
N THR A 599 13.53 -18.89 1.80
CA THR A 599 14.42 -18.27 0.82
C THR A 599 15.29 -19.31 0.13
N VAL A 600 15.54 -19.10 -1.15
CA VAL A 600 16.56 -19.82 -1.91
C VAL A 600 17.65 -18.84 -2.33
N VAL A 601 18.84 -19.34 -2.63
CA VAL A 601 19.98 -18.50 -3.00
C VAL A 601 20.59 -19.02 -4.30
N SER A 602 20.76 -18.11 -5.26
CA SER A 602 21.50 -18.34 -6.49
C SER A 602 22.70 -17.38 -6.60
N ASP A 603 23.69 -17.69 -7.44
CA ASP A 603 24.86 -16.80 -7.60
C ASP A 603 24.47 -15.47 -8.27
N VAL A 604 23.50 -15.50 -9.19
CA VAL A 604 23.11 -14.35 -10.03
C VAL A 604 22.05 -13.49 -9.35
N LYS A 605 20.91 -14.09 -8.96
CA LYS A 605 19.79 -13.36 -8.34
C LYS A 605 19.92 -13.25 -6.82
N GLN A 606 20.83 -14.01 -6.21
CA GLN A 606 21.09 -14.04 -4.77
C GLN A 606 19.87 -14.56 -4.02
N LYS A 607 19.51 -13.95 -2.88
CA LYS A 607 18.33 -14.34 -2.10
C LYS A 607 17.04 -14.08 -2.89
N GLU A 608 16.31 -15.14 -3.16
CA GLU A 608 14.97 -15.18 -3.74
C GLU A 608 13.99 -15.72 -2.68
N VAL A 609 12.76 -15.22 -2.67
CA VAL A 609 11.72 -15.60 -1.70
C VAL A 609 10.81 -16.64 -2.32
N VAL A 610 10.50 -17.69 -1.57
CA VAL A 610 9.63 -18.78 -2.02
C VAL A 610 8.53 -19.05 -0.99
N LEU A 611 7.39 -19.54 -1.45
CA LEU A 611 6.40 -20.19 -0.59
C LEU A 611 6.65 -21.69 -0.63
N LYS A 612 7.13 -22.27 0.48
CA LYS A 612 7.36 -23.70 0.64
C LYS A 612 6.05 -24.42 0.94
N LEU A 613 5.75 -25.47 0.17
CA LEU A 613 4.54 -26.28 0.26
C LEU A 613 4.85 -27.56 1.04
N LEU A 614 4.05 -27.89 2.06
CA LEU A 614 4.24 -29.13 2.84
C LEU A 614 3.85 -30.38 2.05
N GLU A 615 2.85 -30.30 1.18
CA GLU A 615 2.45 -31.40 0.29
C GLU A 615 3.07 -31.22 -1.09
N GLU A 616 3.86 -32.23 -1.53
CA GLU A 616 4.46 -32.24 -2.85
C GLU A 616 3.39 -32.39 -3.95
N THR A 617 3.52 -31.60 -5.01
CA THR A 617 2.69 -31.69 -6.21
C THR A 617 3.21 -32.77 -7.18
N SER A 618 2.46 -33.03 -8.25
CA SER A 618 2.88 -33.95 -9.31
C SER A 618 4.21 -33.54 -9.98
N GLY A 619 4.61 -32.27 -9.86
CA GLY A 619 5.76 -31.67 -10.52
C GLY A 619 5.58 -31.40 -12.01
N SER A 620 4.34 -31.43 -12.52
CA SER A 620 4.01 -30.94 -13.86
C SER A 620 3.74 -29.44 -13.83
N THR A 621 4.19 -28.70 -14.85
CA THR A 621 3.88 -27.28 -15.02
C THR A 621 2.37 -27.04 -14.93
N PRO A 622 1.88 -26.12 -14.09
CA PRO A 622 0.46 -25.84 -13.97
C PRO A 622 -0.09 -25.18 -15.23
N LYS A 623 -1.40 -25.31 -15.41
CA LYS A 623 -2.11 -24.58 -16.46
C LYS A 623 -2.41 -23.17 -15.97
N THR A 624 -1.91 -22.16 -16.69
CA THR A 624 -2.25 -20.76 -16.38
C THR A 624 -3.66 -20.41 -16.84
N LEU A 625 -4.46 -19.84 -15.94
CA LEU A 625 -5.83 -19.39 -16.19
C LEU A 625 -5.94 -17.87 -15.97
N ILE A 626 -6.80 -17.24 -16.76
CA ILE A 626 -7.25 -15.85 -16.54
C ILE A 626 -8.77 -15.88 -16.44
N PRO A 627 -9.36 -15.33 -15.37
CA PRO A 627 -10.80 -15.24 -15.24
C PRO A 627 -11.40 -14.19 -16.17
N LYS A 628 -12.68 -14.36 -16.51
CA LYS A 628 -13.47 -13.29 -17.11
C LYS A 628 -14.10 -12.42 -16.04
N LEU A 629 -14.32 -11.15 -16.34
CA LEU A 629 -15.06 -10.24 -15.45
C LEU A 629 -16.55 -10.34 -15.72
N ILE A 630 -17.36 -10.43 -14.67
CA ILE A 630 -18.82 -10.33 -14.77
C ILE A 630 -19.19 -8.85 -14.87
N GLU A 631 -19.91 -8.49 -15.93
CA GLU A 631 -20.48 -7.15 -16.10
C GLU A 631 -21.69 -6.98 -15.19
N ASN A 632 -21.63 -5.97 -14.33
CA ASN A 632 -22.74 -5.62 -13.45
C ASN A 632 -23.89 -4.98 -14.25
N GLU A 633 -25.10 -5.54 -14.13
CA GLU A 633 -26.28 -4.96 -14.79
C GLU A 633 -26.76 -3.67 -14.10
N GLU A 634 -26.43 -3.49 -12.82
CA GLU A 634 -26.71 -2.30 -12.04
C GLU A 634 -25.43 -1.72 -11.42
N PRO A 635 -25.33 -0.38 -11.26
CA PRO A 635 -24.16 0.23 -10.62
C PRO A 635 -23.95 -0.32 -9.20
N ASN A 636 -22.77 -0.89 -8.95
CA ASN A 636 -22.33 -1.44 -7.66
C ASN A 636 -21.57 -0.41 -6.81
N THR A 637 -21.59 0.86 -7.19
CA THR A 637 -20.91 1.96 -6.47
C THR A 637 -21.69 2.42 -5.25
N LEU A 638 -20.99 2.65 -4.13
CA LEU A 638 -21.53 3.19 -2.88
C LEU A 638 -20.64 4.31 -2.32
N GLU A 639 -21.18 5.52 -2.19
CA GLU A 639 -20.45 6.62 -1.55
C GLU A 639 -20.51 6.54 -0.02
N ILE A 640 -19.34 6.62 0.63
CA ILE A 640 -19.22 6.73 2.09
C ILE A 640 -18.60 8.08 2.43
N LYS A 641 -19.35 8.96 3.09
CA LYS A 641 -18.94 10.35 3.35
C LYS A 641 -17.59 10.47 4.07
N ASN A 642 -17.35 9.65 5.09
CA ASN A 642 -16.10 9.72 5.87
C ASN A 642 -14.94 8.97 5.23
N LEU A 643 -15.10 8.33 4.06
CA LEU A 643 -13.95 7.79 3.32
C LEU A 643 -13.00 8.90 2.84
N ASN A 644 -13.46 10.16 2.88
CA ASN A 644 -12.65 11.35 2.62
C ASN A 644 -12.19 12.06 3.92
N ALA A 645 -12.33 11.43 5.09
CA ALA A 645 -11.84 12.00 6.34
C ALA A 645 -10.31 12.16 6.31
N SER A 646 -9.77 13.14 7.04
CA SER A 646 -8.32 13.37 7.11
C SER A 646 -7.82 13.24 8.54
N SER A 647 -6.61 12.72 8.71
CA SER A 647 -5.85 12.78 9.96
C SER A 647 -5.24 14.17 10.15
N ALA A 648 -4.97 14.56 11.39
CA ALA A 648 -4.33 15.85 11.67
C ALA A 648 -2.90 15.93 11.11
N TYR A 649 -2.15 14.82 11.15
CA TYR A 649 -0.76 14.74 10.71
C TYR A 649 -0.50 13.54 9.82
N TYR A 650 0.34 13.76 8.80
CA TYR A 650 0.88 12.73 7.92
C TYR A 650 2.39 12.79 7.94
N VAL A 651 3.04 11.63 8.07
CA VAL A 651 4.50 11.52 7.98
C VAL A 651 4.86 11.04 6.60
N TYR A 652 5.56 11.88 5.84
CA TYR A 652 6.08 11.53 4.53
C TYR A 652 7.56 11.18 4.64
N ALA A 653 7.96 10.02 4.13
CA ALA A 653 9.34 9.60 4.00
C ALA A 653 9.56 8.89 2.66
N LYS A 654 10.64 9.22 1.96
CA LYS A 654 10.99 8.63 0.65
C LYS A 654 9.87 8.71 -0.39
N GLY A 655 9.05 9.77 -0.34
CA GLY A 655 7.92 9.95 -1.26
C GLY A 655 6.62 9.25 -0.84
N LYS A 656 6.62 8.47 0.25
CA LYS A 656 5.47 7.68 0.72
C LYS A 656 4.96 8.19 2.07
N VAL A 657 3.67 8.05 2.34
CA VAL A 657 3.13 8.21 3.69
C VAL A 657 3.46 6.94 4.48
N VAL A 658 4.11 7.12 5.64
CA VAL A 658 4.52 6.02 6.54
C VAL A 658 3.76 6.02 7.87
N LEU A 659 2.96 7.07 8.11
CA LEU A 659 2.08 7.18 9.27
C LEU A 659 1.04 8.28 9.03
N ALA A 660 -0.24 7.98 9.27
CA ALA A 660 -1.31 8.95 9.46
C ALA A 660 -1.74 8.92 10.93
N THR A 661 -1.76 10.07 11.62
CA THR A 661 -2.06 10.11 13.06
C THR A 661 -2.57 11.48 13.50
N ASP A 662 -3.31 11.48 14.61
CA ASP A 662 -3.70 12.70 15.32
C ASP A 662 -2.72 13.06 16.45
N ASP A 663 -1.73 12.20 16.74
CA ASP A 663 -0.68 12.44 17.74
C ASP A 663 0.58 13.06 17.10
N MET A 664 0.82 14.34 17.38
CA MET A 664 1.99 15.07 16.90
C MET A 664 3.32 14.44 17.36
N ALA A 665 3.40 13.92 18.59
CA ALA A 665 4.63 13.33 19.11
C ALA A 665 4.97 12.03 18.36
N ALA A 666 3.98 11.17 18.13
CA ALA A 666 4.13 9.97 17.31
C ALA A 666 4.56 10.32 15.88
N ALA A 667 3.95 11.35 15.28
CA ALA A 667 4.32 11.82 13.95
C ALA A 667 5.79 12.28 13.88
N VAL A 668 6.25 13.10 14.82
CA VAL A 668 7.65 13.58 14.87
C VAL A 668 8.63 12.45 15.09
N GLN A 669 8.33 11.48 15.96
CA GLN A 669 9.18 10.32 16.19
C GLN A 669 9.31 9.47 14.93
N SER A 670 8.20 9.17 14.25
CA SER A 670 8.21 8.42 13.00
C SER A 670 8.99 9.18 11.90
N ALA A 671 8.81 10.50 11.81
CA ALA A 671 9.53 11.33 10.85
C ALA A 671 11.05 11.35 11.10
N ASP A 672 11.51 11.45 12.36
CA ASP A 672 12.94 11.40 12.67
C ASP A 672 13.55 10.02 12.38
N ALA A 673 12.84 8.95 12.73
CA ALA A 673 13.27 7.57 12.49
C ALA A 673 13.41 7.28 10.99
N ASN A 674 12.44 7.73 10.19
CA ASN A 674 12.40 7.51 8.75
C ASN A 674 13.08 8.61 7.92
N LYS A 675 13.68 9.61 8.60
CA LYS A 675 14.30 10.78 7.96
C LYS A 675 13.35 11.54 7.03
N GLY A 676 12.07 11.54 7.38
CA GLY A 676 10.96 12.18 6.67
C GLY A 676 10.59 13.57 7.20
N VAL A 677 9.35 13.96 6.93
CA VAL A 677 8.75 15.24 7.31
C VAL A 677 7.34 15.01 7.87
N VAL A 678 6.89 15.89 8.77
CA VAL A 678 5.52 15.90 9.27
C VAL A 678 4.74 17.00 8.57
N ILE A 679 3.64 16.62 7.96
CA ILE A 679 2.73 17.48 7.20
C ILE A 679 1.40 17.55 7.93
N GLY A 680 0.84 18.73 8.10
CA GLY A 680 -0.50 18.92 8.66
C GLY A 680 -1.59 18.63 7.62
N ASN A 681 -2.84 18.55 8.07
CA ASN A 681 -4.02 18.36 7.20
C ASN A 681 -4.27 19.48 6.15
N ASN A 682 -3.48 20.55 6.18
CA ASN A 682 -3.48 21.66 5.21
C ASN A 682 -2.25 21.63 4.27
N LEU A 683 -1.54 20.50 4.23
CA LEU A 683 -0.28 20.27 3.51
C LEU A 683 0.92 21.13 3.94
N LEU A 684 0.80 21.91 5.03
CA LEU A 684 1.93 22.68 5.55
C LEU A 684 2.87 21.83 6.39
N TYR A 685 4.16 22.15 6.33
CA TYR A 685 5.17 21.53 7.19
C TYR A 685 4.91 21.88 8.66
N VAL A 686 4.73 20.85 9.47
CA VAL A 686 4.69 20.94 10.94
C VAL A 686 6.09 20.67 11.51
N TRP A 687 6.83 19.74 10.89
CA TRP A 687 8.18 19.39 11.30
C TRP A 687 9.03 18.89 10.13
N ARG A 688 10.31 19.25 10.10
CA ARG A 688 11.31 18.67 9.19
C ARG A 688 12.68 18.60 9.85
N LEU A 689 13.44 17.55 9.53
CA LEU A 689 14.79 17.37 10.05
C LEU A 689 15.71 18.50 9.52
N GLY A 690 16.16 19.39 10.41
CA GLY A 690 17.03 20.52 10.09
C GLY A 690 16.39 21.90 10.26
N GLN A 691 15.06 22.00 10.35
CA GLN A 691 14.35 23.23 10.70
C GLN A 691 13.22 22.97 11.68
N SER A 692 13.38 23.42 12.93
CA SER A 692 12.24 23.67 13.81
C SER A 692 11.64 25.01 13.38
N GLN A 693 10.66 25.00 12.47
CA GLN A 693 9.73 26.13 12.39
C GLN A 693 8.72 25.95 13.51
N THR A 694 9.02 26.59 14.64
CA THR A 694 8.07 26.75 15.74
C THR A 694 6.99 27.71 15.26
N GLN A 695 5.81 27.19 14.87
CA GLN A 695 4.60 28.02 14.92
C GLN A 695 4.30 28.26 16.41
N GLU A 696 4.23 29.53 16.80
CA GLU A 696 3.81 29.89 18.16
C GLU A 696 2.43 29.28 18.47
N PRO A 697 2.22 28.70 19.66
CA PRO A 697 0.93 28.16 20.03
C PRO A 697 -0.12 29.28 20.07
N LEU A 698 -1.23 29.06 19.34
CA LEU A 698 -2.46 29.83 19.49
C LEU A 698 -2.84 29.86 20.97
N THR A 699 -2.81 31.07 21.55
CA THR A 699 -3.32 31.31 22.89
C THR A 699 -4.84 31.25 22.81
N ILE A 700 -5.42 30.22 23.42
CA ILE A 700 -6.86 30.18 23.71
C ILE A 700 -7.04 30.82 25.09
N GLU A 701 -7.83 31.90 25.16
CA GLU A 701 -8.37 32.42 26.42
C GLU A 701 -9.43 31.47 27.01
#